data_AF-A0A1S3JW33-F1
#
_entry.id   AF-A0A1S3JW33-F1
#
_cell.length_a   1.000
_cell.length_b   1.000
_cell.length_c   1.000
_cell.angle_alpha   90.00
_cell.angle_beta   90.00
_cell.angle_gamma   90.00
#
_symmetry.space_group_name_H-M   'P 1'
#
loop_
_entity.id
_entity.type
_entity.pdbx_description
1 polymer ?
#
loop_
_entity_poly.entity_id
_entity_poly.type
_entity_poly.pdbx_seq_one_letter_code
_entity_poly.pdbx_strand_id
1 'polypeptide(L)'
;MAEIKVVPLGAGQDVGRSCIIVSLGGKNVMLDCGMHMGYNDDRRFPDFTYINRSGTLTEYLDCVIISHFHLDHCGALPYMSEMVGFDGPIYMTQPTKAICPILLEDYRKITVDRKGEQNFFTSEMIKNCMKKVVPVNLHQTVQVDDELEIKAYYAGHVLGAAMFRITVGSQSVVYTGDYNMTPDRHLGAAWIDKCRPDLLITESTYATTIRDSKRCRERDFLKKVHDCVDKGGKVPIVRGSPLMTHRITNANPNIRAFCLYSVNGQQVPIRPPCPTEPSAADGGEGFLEGTCDKGELVILLHSTKPLDVSLVQWAGAPSSQWHNSHNMQNCMSSTCSLANGNRTVTIRTGLSNGAFSFAVNVIYHYVLPNDWINHPEVKTCTSSGTSAKRRRRDTSNTLPSSTKFVLEVDEPRGRIKKQTRKFVLYFSTAMTPKVETNGDLTFSPHTGGKFTGIMQLAYSGVSPRGNLAVADFLDRYAGTYAYKPETKYCVKGDKGYISFDWNKQTVKGISGSGQLLMVVMPHHEQLLKGQGGFITGTPYGFKALAADSWLQELDLPDGSMEPDMTAVQKIKQNAQQHQDMMKALDSDVRQQPLTPVCKASNSYGAGKAIGAAVRLASISRAFGTTHYKSLDVQIEECLELWLRIKDGLANSNKLHYDTVWGGLMVRGVPDGQPINLGADFGFPTYNDHHFHLGYFMYALGYYTKYYPSWAKANRERILFLARDVGNPSYRDTHFPIVRHKDTFMGFSWATGVGPGTRQEESASEAINCYHGLAALGFGTKMASVEQMGRLMLAQEIASVREYWQVRPHNLHHFPPTLQTYGVVGQIGEGSFYLYTLDWACDPNWFPMRHACLVGIQSIPITAVSKYWMDKDWAVSVSKVCGWALNPTSAPGSNLVDKSKLTPVVKGWAAFCHAATSHASASAQAAAANYVKSVPFNQLVPGTTTSGTLLFIYGST
;
A
#
# COMPACT_ATOMS: atom_id res chain seq x y z
N MET A 1 40.83 -36.47 15.61
CA MET A 1 39.81 -35.61 14.98
C MET A 1 40.51 -34.33 14.59
N ALA A 2 40.38 -33.87 13.34
CA ALA A 2 40.92 -32.57 12.95
C ALA A 2 40.28 -31.49 13.85
N GLU A 3 41.08 -30.65 14.49
CA GLU A 3 40.60 -29.65 15.45
C GLU A 3 40.07 -28.43 14.68
N ILE A 4 38.83 -28.00 14.95
CA ILE A 4 38.33 -26.71 14.44
C ILE A 4 38.93 -25.61 15.32
N LYS A 5 39.74 -24.73 14.74
CA LYS A 5 40.37 -23.61 15.45
C LYS A 5 39.75 -22.29 15.04
N VAL A 6 39.40 -21.46 16.02
CA VAL A 6 38.85 -20.11 15.80
C VAL A 6 39.82 -19.08 16.34
N VAL A 7 40.20 -18.11 15.50
CA VAL A 7 41.09 -17.01 15.86
C VAL A 7 40.38 -15.69 15.55
N PRO A 8 39.82 -15.01 16.56
CA PRO A 8 39.27 -13.66 16.39
C PRO A 8 40.42 -12.65 16.24
N LEU A 9 40.50 -11.98 15.08
CA LEU A 9 41.35 -10.80 14.86
C LEU A 9 40.60 -9.50 15.17
N GLY A 10 39.27 -9.60 15.26
CA GLY A 10 38.33 -8.61 15.78
C GLY A 10 37.02 -9.30 16.21
N ALA A 11 36.03 -8.55 16.69
CA ALA A 11 34.79 -9.06 17.32
C ALA A 11 34.95 -9.95 18.59
N GLY A 12 36.17 -10.28 19.01
CA GLY A 12 36.44 -10.97 20.27
C GLY A 12 36.50 -10.01 21.46
N GLN A 13 35.46 -10.02 22.31
CA GLN A 13 35.30 -9.06 23.43
C GLN A 13 35.27 -7.58 22.99
N ASP A 14 34.98 -7.32 21.71
CA ASP A 14 35.00 -6.00 21.11
C ASP A 14 33.82 -5.85 20.12
N VAL A 15 33.29 -4.64 19.98
CA VAL A 15 32.18 -4.33 19.05
C VAL A 15 32.74 -3.48 17.92
N GLY A 16 32.80 -4.06 16.72
CA GLY A 16 33.44 -3.46 15.56
C GLY A 16 34.59 -4.32 15.03
N ARG A 17 35.13 -3.93 13.86
CA ARG A 17 36.24 -4.64 13.17
C ARG A 17 36.07 -6.16 13.07
N SER A 18 34.86 -6.65 12.84
CA SER A 18 34.58 -8.09 12.78
C SER A 18 35.52 -8.78 11.79
N CYS A 19 36.28 -9.73 12.29
CA CYS A 19 37.24 -10.51 11.52
C CYS A 19 37.60 -11.76 12.31
N ILE A 20 37.11 -12.91 11.86
CA ILE A 20 37.30 -14.19 12.53
C ILE A 20 37.90 -15.17 11.53
N ILE A 21 38.96 -15.86 11.92
CA ILE A 21 39.56 -16.90 11.10
C ILE A 21 39.15 -18.25 11.66
N VAL A 22 38.65 -19.11 10.78
CA VAL A 22 38.26 -20.47 11.11
C VAL A 22 39.11 -21.44 10.32
N SER A 23 39.89 -22.24 11.03
CA SER A 23 40.63 -23.35 10.46
C SER A 23 39.83 -24.64 10.66
N LEU A 24 39.41 -25.29 9.57
CA LEU A 24 38.67 -26.55 9.58
C LEU A 24 39.10 -27.42 8.39
N GLY A 25 39.27 -28.72 8.59
CA GLY A 25 39.62 -29.67 7.53
C GLY A 25 40.87 -29.31 6.71
N GLY A 26 41.86 -28.63 7.32
CA GLY A 26 43.06 -28.16 6.62
C GLY A 26 42.90 -26.85 5.84
N LYS A 27 41.69 -26.27 5.84
CA LYS A 27 41.35 -24.99 5.19
C LYS A 27 41.26 -23.86 6.20
N ASN A 28 41.62 -22.66 5.77
CA ASN A 28 41.55 -21.42 6.55
C ASN A 28 40.59 -20.43 5.87
N VAL A 29 39.45 -20.19 6.50
CA VAL A 29 38.42 -19.27 6.01
C VAL A 29 38.36 -18.04 6.90
N MET A 30 38.41 -16.85 6.29
CA MET A 30 38.18 -15.59 7.00
C MET A 30 36.71 -15.18 6.90
N LEU A 31 36.11 -14.87 8.04
CA LEU A 31 34.73 -14.43 8.21
C LEU A 31 34.72 -12.95 8.60
N ASP A 32 34.18 -12.14 7.71
CA ASP A 32 34.21 -10.67 7.75
C ASP A 32 35.62 -10.07 7.79
N CYS A 33 35.71 -8.81 7.34
CA CYS A 33 36.91 -8.00 7.41
C CYS A 33 36.51 -6.54 7.61
N GLY A 34 36.03 -6.26 8.81
CA GLY A 34 35.50 -4.98 9.22
C GLY A 34 36.54 -4.01 9.76
N MET A 35 36.08 -2.78 10.03
CA MET A 35 36.86 -1.74 10.68
C MET A 35 36.15 -1.20 11.92
N HIS A 36 36.89 -0.81 12.95
CA HIS A 36 36.35 -0.26 14.19
C HIS A 36 36.24 1.26 14.09
N MET A 37 35.01 1.76 14.01
CA MET A 37 34.72 3.17 13.73
C MET A 37 35.13 4.15 14.83
N GLY A 38 35.42 3.65 16.04
CA GLY A 38 35.86 4.46 17.18
C GLY A 38 37.36 4.74 17.25
N TYR A 39 38.19 4.05 16.47
CA TYR A 39 39.64 4.29 16.43
C TYR A 39 40.00 5.17 15.22
N ASN A 40 40.90 6.13 15.43
CA ASN A 40 41.45 6.98 14.36
C ASN A 40 42.91 6.60 14.02
N ASP A 41 43.41 5.51 14.57
CA ASP A 41 44.74 4.94 14.31
C ASP A 41 44.60 3.51 13.77
N ASP A 42 45.73 2.83 13.56
CA ASP A 42 45.79 1.49 12.95
C ASP A 42 45.01 0.42 13.74
N ARG A 43 44.69 0.65 15.02
CA ARG A 43 43.86 -0.27 15.82
C ARG A 43 42.45 -0.45 15.27
N ARG A 44 42.01 0.43 14.36
CA ARG A 44 40.74 0.30 13.65
C ARG A 44 40.69 -0.94 12.76
N PHE A 45 41.83 -1.40 12.25
CA PHE A 45 41.92 -2.58 11.40
C PHE A 45 42.10 -3.85 12.24
N PRO A 46 41.71 -5.02 11.70
CA PRO A 46 42.09 -6.30 12.30
C PRO A 46 43.61 -6.45 12.33
N ASP A 47 44.14 -7.06 13.39
CA ASP A 47 45.58 -7.25 13.54
C ASP A 47 46.05 -8.51 12.81
N PHE A 48 46.47 -8.35 11.55
CA PHE A 48 46.94 -9.45 10.71
C PHE A 48 48.33 -9.99 11.11
N THR A 49 49.06 -9.34 12.03
CA THR A 49 50.37 -9.83 12.49
C THR A 49 50.29 -11.13 13.29
N TYR A 50 49.08 -11.48 13.76
CA TYR A 50 48.79 -12.75 14.42
C TYR A 50 48.74 -13.95 13.47
N ILE A 51 48.60 -13.72 12.16
CA ILE A 51 48.49 -14.79 11.16
C ILE A 51 49.62 -14.77 10.12
N ASN A 52 50.17 -13.61 9.79
CA ASN A 52 51.32 -13.51 8.91
C ASN A 52 52.25 -12.38 9.33
N ARG A 53 53.53 -12.69 9.57
CA ARG A 53 54.56 -11.72 10.01
C ARG A 53 55.52 -11.33 8.88
N SER A 54 55.52 -12.00 7.73
CA SER A 54 56.50 -11.76 6.67
C SER A 54 56.09 -12.18 5.24
N GLY A 55 54.80 -12.41 4.95
CA GLY A 55 54.30 -12.78 3.61
C GLY A 55 52.90 -12.23 3.30
N THR A 56 52.34 -12.61 2.14
CA THR A 56 50.96 -12.24 1.76
C THR A 56 49.93 -13.16 2.45
N LEU A 57 48.72 -12.67 2.68
CA LEU A 57 47.63 -13.46 3.27
C LEU A 57 47.13 -14.58 2.35
N THR A 58 47.39 -14.48 1.04
CA THR A 58 46.98 -15.48 0.04
C THR A 58 47.55 -16.87 0.32
N GLU A 59 48.75 -16.94 0.90
CA GLU A 59 49.39 -18.23 1.25
C GLU A 59 48.76 -18.89 2.48
N TYR A 60 47.99 -18.13 3.25
CA TYR A 60 47.40 -18.59 4.50
C TYR A 60 45.89 -18.80 4.42
N LEU A 61 45.17 -18.01 3.62
CA LEU A 61 43.70 -18.04 3.52
C LEU A 61 43.25 -18.66 2.20
N ASP A 62 42.32 -19.62 2.27
CA ASP A 62 41.69 -20.19 1.07
C ASP A 62 40.63 -19.26 0.49
N CYS A 63 39.83 -18.62 1.36
CA CYS A 63 38.85 -17.62 0.94
C CYS A 63 38.45 -16.67 2.08
N VAL A 64 37.78 -15.58 1.68
CA VAL A 64 37.18 -14.59 2.59
C VAL A 64 35.67 -14.57 2.35
N ILE A 65 34.87 -14.53 3.40
CA ILE A 65 33.41 -14.46 3.34
C ILE A 65 32.94 -13.22 4.07
N ILE A 66 32.18 -12.35 3.39
CA ILE A 66 31.58 -11.15 3.98
C ILE A 66 30.07 -11.37 4.14
N SER A 67 29.61 -11.28 5.38
CA SER A 67 28.21 -11.49 5.77
C SER A 67 27.29 -10.39 5.23
N HIS A 68 27.69 -9.12 5.37
CA HIS A 68 26.90 -7.97 4.91
C HIS A 68 27.76 -6.69 4.79
N PHE A 69 27.15 -5.61 4.28
CA PHE A 69 27.87 -4.42 3.82
C PHE A 69 28.21 -3.39 4.90
N HIS A 70 27.89 -3.60 6.19
CA HIS A 70 28.26 -2.62 7.21
C HIS A 70 29.80 -2.52 7.35
N LEU A 71 30.29 -1.33 7.69
CA LEU A 71 31.75 -1.06 7.71
C LEU A 71 32.48 -1.82 8.82
N ASP A 72 31.79 -2.20 9.89
CA ASP A 72 32.29 -3.10 10.92
C ASP A 72 32.36 -4.57 10.48
N HIS A 73 31.94 -4.90 9.25
CA HIS A 73 32.06 -6.23 8.64
C HIS A 73 32.84 -6.22 7.31
N CYS A 74 32.87 -5.10 6.58
CA CYS A 74 33.59 -5.01 5.29
C CYS A 74 34.57 -3.84 5.19
N GLY A 75 34.64 -2.96 6.19
CA GLY A 75 35.35 -1.68 6.11
C GLY A 75 36.88 -1.78 6.00
N ALA A 76 37.47 -2.90 6.42
CA ALA A 76 38.90 -3.16 6.28
C ALA A 76 39.24 -4.02 5.04
N LEU A 77 38.24 -4.39 4.24
CA LEU A 77 38.42 -5.30 3.11
C LEU A 77 39.46 -4.81 2.09
N PRO A 78 39.49 -3.52 1.66
CA PRO A 78 40.53 -3.03 0.76
C PRO A 78 41.90 -2.93 1.42
N TYR A 79 41.95 -2.65 2.73
CA TYR A 79 43.21 -2.63 3.49
C TYR A 79 43.83 -4.04 3.53
N MET A 80 43.03 -5.04 3.90
CA MET A 80 43.45 -6.45 3.92
C MET A 80 43.85 -6.93 2.52
N SER A 81 43.02 -6.66 1.50
CA SER A 81 43.24 -7.13 0.13
C SER A 81 44.44 -6.49 -0.56
N GLU A 82 44.58 -5.16 -0.46
CA GLU A 82 45.51 -4.42 -1.31
C GLU A 82 46.72 -3.83 -0.57
N MET A 83 46.63 -3.62 0.75
CA MET A 83 47.76 -3.09 1.55
C MET A 83 48.51 -4.18 2.29
N VAL A 84 47.78 -5.11 2.93
CA VAL A 84 48.39 -6.29 3.57
C VAL A 84 48.70 -7.37 2.54
N GLY A 85 47.83 -7.53 1.55
CA GLY A 85 48.04 -8.38 0.38
C GLY A 85 47.26 -9.68 0.49
N PHE A 86 46.18 -9.79 -0.29
CA PHE A 86 45.40 -11.00 -0.51
C PHE A 86 44.85 -10.98 -1.94
N ASP A 87 45.02 -12.08 -2.68
CA ASP A 87 44.59 -12.21 -4.08
C ASP A 87 43.61 -13.37 -4.30
N GLY A 88 43.15 -14.01 -3.21
CA GLY A 88 42.18 -15.10 -3.25
C GLY A 88 40.72 -14.62 -3.41
N PRO A 89 39.77 -15.57 -3.51
CA PRO A 89 38.36 -15.26 -3.73
C PRO A 89 37.69 -14.68 -2.49
N ILE A 90 36.86 -13.65 -2.71
CA ILE A 90 36.03 -13.02 -1.68
C ILE A 90 34.56 -13.29 -1.98
N TYR A 91 33.85 -13.97 -1.09
CA TYR A 91 32.43 -14.30 -1.25
C TYR A 91 31.54 -13.35 -0.45
N MET A 92 30.52 -12.83 -1.10
CA MET A 92 29.46 -12.05 -0.45
C MET A 92 28.20 -12.09 -1.31
N THR A 93 27.07 -11.64 -0.78
CA THR A 93 25.85 -11.60 -1.60
C THR A 93 25.87 -10.50 -2.67
N GLN A 94 25.07 -10.67 -3.73
CA GLN A 94 24.94 -9.68 -4.79
C GLN A 94 24.58 -8.28 -4.26
N PRO A 95 23.63 -8.09 -3.32
CA PRO A 95 23.34 -6.75 -2.79
C PRO A 95 24.49 -6.20 -1.95
N THR A 96 25.18 -7.02 -1.16
CA THR A 96 26.37 -6.61 -0.41
C THR A 96 27.47 -6.13 -1.36
N LYS A 97 27.72 -6.85 -2.47
CA LYS A 97 28.68 -6.46 -3.51
C LYS A 97 28.35 -5.12 -4.16
N ALA A 98 27.06 -4.80 -4.34
CA ALA A 98 26.64 -3.54 -4.95
C ALA A 98 26.81 -2.34 -4.01
N ILE A 99 26.59 -2.53 -2.71
CA ILE A 99 26.58 -1.43 -1.72
C ILE A 99 27.97 -1.20 -1.11
N CYS A 100 28.74 -2.26 -0.87
CA CYS A 100 30.07 -2.21 -0.25
C CYS A 100 31.01 -1.15 -0.86
N PRO A 101 31.23 -1.07 -2.20
CA PRO A 101 32.12 -0.05 -2.77
C PRO A 101 31.66 1.39 -2.53
N ILE A 102 30.34 1.61 -2.45
CA ILE A 102 29.78 2.94 -2.19
C ILE A 102 30.13 3.37 -0.76
N LEU A 103 29.91 2.49 0.22
CA LEU A 103 30.22 2.77 1.63
C LEU A 103 31.72 2.92 1.87
N LEU A 104 32.54 2.08 1.24
CA LEU A 104 34.00 2.18 1.31
C LEU A 104 34.52 3.50 0.72
N GLU A 105 33.99 3.93 -0.42
CA GLU A 105 34.40 5.18 -1.06
C GLU A 105 33.94 6.42 -0.27
N ASP A 106 32.73 6.40 0.27
CA ASP A 106 32.24 7.49 1.12
C ASP A 106 33.06 7.61 2.41
N TYR A 107 33.40 6.48 3.04
CA TYR A 107 34.29 6.49 4.20
C TYR A 107 35.69 6.99 3.84
N ARG A 108 36.26 6.51 2.72
CA ARG A 108 37.56 6.96 2.21
C ARG A 108 37.60 8.48 2.03
N LYS A 109 36.59 9.07 1.37
CA LYS A 109 36.50 10.54 1.17
C LYS A 109 36.50 11.31 2.49
N ILE A 110 35.83 10.79 3.52
CA ILE A 110 35.82 11.44 4.84
C ILE A 110 37.20 11.34 5.48
N THR A 111 37.83 10.17 5.44
CA THR A 111 39.10 9.89 6.13
C THR A 111 40.30 10.56 5.44
N VAL A 112 40.40 10.44 4.12
CA VAL A 112 41.51 11.02 3.34
C VAL A 112 41.26 12.49 3.07
N ASP A 113 40.12 12.83 2.44
CA ASP A 113 39.92 14.18 1.89
C ASP A 113 39.54 15.21 2.96
N ARG A 114 38.84 14.80 4.04
CA ARG A 114 38.46 15.71 5.14
C ARG A 114 39.37 15.66 6.36
N LYS A 115 39.85 14.48 6.76
CA LYS A 115 40.76 14.33 7.92
C LYS A 115 42.25 14.37 7.53
N GLY A 116 42.57 14.34 6.23
CA GLY A 116 43.95 14.47 5.73
C GLY A 116 44.81 13.23 5.89
N GLU A 117 44.23 12.07 6.17
CA GLU A 117 44.98 10.84 6.42
C GLU A 117 45.60 10.27 5.14
N GLN A 118 46.92 10.09 5.15
CA GLN A 118 47.68 9.65 3.97
C GLN A 118 47.85 8.13 3.90
N ASN A 119 47.78 7.43 5.05
CA ASN A 119 47.98 5.99 5.14
C ASN A 119 46.62 5.25 5.11
N PHE A 120 45.87 5.44 4.03
CA PHE A 120 44.57 4.81 3.84
C PHE A 120 44.42 4.28 2.40
N PHE A 121 43.57 3.29 2.19
CA PHE A 121 43.40 2.70 0.86
C PHE A 121 42.81 3.71 -0.15
N THR A 122 43.20 3.58 -1.42
CA THR A 122 42.77 4.46 -2.50
C THR A 122 41.48 3.97 -3.17
N SER A 123 40.81 4.83 -3.96
CA SER A 123 39.67 4.42 -4.78
C SER A 123 40.01 3.30 -5.77
N GLU A 124 41.24 3.26 -6.28
CA GLU A 124 41.68 2.18 -7.17
C GLU A 124 41.83 0.86 -6.42
N MET A 125 42.30 0.89 -5.17
CA MET A 125 42.36 -0.28 -4.30
C MET A 125 40.97 -0.82 -3.98
N ILE A 126 39.97 0.04 -3.75
CA ILE A 126 38.57 -0.40 -3.60
C ILE A 126 38.11 -1.13 -4.87
N LYS A 127 38.34 -0.56 -6.06
CA LYS A 127 37.96 -1.20 -7.32
C LYS A 127 38.66 -2.55 -7.51
N ASN A 128 39.96 -2.63 -7.23
CA ASN A 128 40.74 -3.87 -7.36
C ASN A 128 40.26 -4.94 -6.38
N CYS A 129 40.03 -4.58 -5.12
CA CYS A 129 39.42 -5.45 -4.12
C CYS A 129 38.06 -5.98 -4.60
N MET A 130 37.19 -5.13 -5.16
CA MET A 130 35.87 -5.55 -5.64
C MET A 130 35.92 -6.47 -6.88
N LYS A 131 37.01 -6.47 -7.66
CA LYS A 131 37.20 -7.42 -8.79
C LYS A 131 37.39 -8.85 -8.30
N LYS A 132 37.93 -9.04 -7.08
CA LYS A 132 38.14 -10.34 -6.43
C LYS A 132 36.86 -10.94 -5.84
N VAL A 133 35.75 -10.19 -5.87
CA VAL A 133 34.50 -10.59 -5.25
C VAL A 133 33.67 -11.51 -6.17
N VAL A 134 33.43 -12.72 -5.68
CA VAL A 134 32.53 -13.72 -6.27
C VAL A 134 31.16 -13.61 -5.57
N PRO A 135 30.10 -13.16 -6.27
CA PRO A 135 28.79 -13.02 -5.66
C PRO A 135 28.11 -14.37 -5.43
N VAL A 136 27.41 -14.50 -4.30
CA VAL A 136 26.65 -15.70 -3.93
C VAL A 136 25.17 -15.32 -3.74
N ASN A 137 24.26 -16.09 -4.32
CA ASN A 137 22.83 -15.93 -4.09
C ASN A 137 22.41 -16.57 -2.76
N LEU A 138 21.35 -16.05 -2.15
CA LEU A 138 20.76 -16.69 -0.97
C LEU A 138 20.33 -18.12 -1.32
N HIS A 139 20.60 -19.05 -0.41
CA HIS A 139 20.40 -20.49 -0.54
C HIS A 139 21.26 -21.19 -1.59
N GLN A 140 22.14 -20.45 -2.29
CA GLN A 140 23.11 -21.04 -3.19
C GLN A 140 24.21 -21.75 -2.40
N THR A 141 24.57 -22.93 -2.88
CA THR A 141 25.75 -23.68 -2.46
C THR A 141 26.85 -23.45 -3.50
N VAL A 142 28.04 -23.08 -3.05
CA VAL A 142 29.22 -22.78 -3.87
C VAL A 142 30.34 -23.69 -3.41
N GLN A 143 30.91 -24.45 -4.34
CA GLN A 143 32.17 -25.14 -4.11
C GLN A 143 33.31 -24.15 -4.35
N VAL A 144 34.08 -23.88 -3.30
CA VAL A 144 35.25 -23.00 -3.35
C VAL A 144 36.44 -23.75 -3.95
N ASP A 145 36.59 -25.01 -3.59
CA ASP A 145 37.51 -25.98 -4.20
C ASP A 145 36.96 -27.41 -4.06
N ASP A 146 37.80 -28.43 -4.26
CA ASP A 146 37.40 -29.86 -4.23
C ASP A 146 36.92 -30.33 -2.84
N GLU A 147 37.24 -29.61 -1.76
CA GLU A 147 36.95 -30.00 -0.38
C GLU A 147 36.10 -28.96 0.39
N LEU A 148 36.19 -27.67 0.06
CA LEU A 148 35.55 -26.55 0.76
C LEU A 148 34.25 -26.09 0.07
N GLU A 149 33.13 -26.28 0.76
CA GLU A 149 31.80 -25.85 0.35
C GLU A 149 31.28 -24.71 1.23
N ILE A 150 30.64 -23.70 0.63
CA ILE A 150 29.92 -22.64 1.34
C ILE A 150 28.47 -22.54 0.87
N LYS A 151 27.54 -22.32 1.80
CA LYS A 151 26.13 -22.08 1.51
C LYS A 151 25.61 -20.85 2.22
N ALA A 152 25.07 -19.90 1.46
CA ALA A 152 24.49 -18.67 2.01
C ALA A 152 23.03 -18.86 2.42
N TYR A 153 22.61 -18.22 3.50
CA TYR A 153 21.26 -18.24 4.06
C TYR A 153 20.80 -16.85 4.42
N TYR A 154 19.50 -16.61 4.46
CA TYR A 154 18.95 -15.27 4.69
C TYR A 154 19.06 -14.86 6.17
N ALA A 155 19.72 -13.73 6.45
CA ALA A 155 19.95 -13.26 7.83
C ALA A 155 18.91 -12.25 8.36
N GLY A 156 18.07 -11.65 7.50
CA GLY A 156 17.00 -10.71 7.91
C GLY A 156 17.46 -9.38 8.54
N HIS A 157 18.77 -9.09 8.56
CA HIS A 157 19.36 -7.89 9.19
C HIS A 157 19.34 -6.64 8.30
N VAL A 158 20.03 -6.69 7.17
CA VAL A 158 20.03 -5.66 6.12
C VAL A 158 19.87 -6.29 4.74
N LEU A 159 19.66 -5.47 3.70
CA LEU A 159 19.50 -5.97 2.34
C LEU A 159 20.72 -6.79 1.90
N GLY A 160 20.51 -8.07 1.58
CA GLY A 160 21.60 -8.98 1.21
C GLY A 160 22.42 -9.53 2.37
N ALA A 161 22.07 -9.25 3.63
CA ALA A 161 22.73 -9.90 4.76
C ALA A 161 22.53 -11.41 4.71
N ALA A 162 23.62 -12.16 4.90
CA ALA A 162 23.60 -13.61 4.84
C ALA A 162 24.37 -14.28 5.99
N MET A 163 23.80 -15.38 6.47
CA MET A 163 24.49 -16.37 7.29
C MET A 163 25.15 -17.38 6.37
N PHE A 164 26.33 -17.89 6.71
CA PHE A 164 27.05 -18.85 5.89
C PHE A 164 27.26 -20.15 6.63
N ARG A 165 26.91 -21.26 5.99
CA ARG A 165 27.35 -22.60 6.40
C ARG A 165 28.57 -22.96 5.57
N ILE A 166 29.65 -23.34 6.23
CA ILE A 166 30.92 -23.75 5.65
C ILE A 166 31.09 -25.23 5.96
N THR A 167 31.45 -26.04 4.97
CA THR A 167 31.67 -27.49 5.14
C THR A 167 32.99 -27.87 4.50
N VAL A 168 33.84 -28.61 5.21
CA VAL A 168 35.07 -29.23 4.70
C VAL A 168 35.09 -30.69 5.13
N GLY A 169 34.96 -31.60 4.16
CA GLY A 169 34.80 -33.03 4.44
C GLY A 169 33.61 -33.32 5.36
N SER A 170 33.86 -33.87 6.55
CA SER A 170 32.83 -34.14 7.56
C SER A 170 32.61 -33.01 8.58
N GLN A 171 33.38 -31.92 8.51
CA GLN A 171 33.32 -30.81 9.45
C GLN A 171 32.48 -29.67 8.90
N SER A 172 31.71 -29.00 9.77
CA SER A 172 30.86 -27.89 9.37
C SER A 172 30.74 -26.79 10.41
N VAL A 173 30.75 -25.54 9.94
CA VAL A 173 30.66 -24.33 10.74
C VAL A 173 29.51 -23.47 10.20
N VAL A 174 28.71 -22.87 11.07
CA VAL A 174 27.75 -21.83 10.69
C VAL A 174 28.21 -20.51 11.28
N TYR A 175 28.35 -19.50 10.43
CA TYR A 175 28.60 -18.12 10.80
C TYR A 175 27.37 -17.27 10.51
N THR A 176 26.81 -16.60 11.51
CA THR A 176 25.58 -15.82 11.31
C THR A 176 25.85 -14.40 10.80
N GLY A 177 27.01 -13.82 11.12
CA GLY A 177 27.14 -12.36 11.15
C GLY A 177 25.99 -11.74 11.96
N ASP A 178 25.55 -10.56 11.56
CA ASP A 178 24.36 -9.94 12.14
C ASP A 178 23.07 -10.55 11.56
N TYR A 179 22.14 -10.92 12.44
CA TYR A 179 20.89 -11.55 12.03
C TYR A 179 19.70 -11.08 12.88
N ASN A 180 18.51 -11.19 12.31
CA ASN A 180 17.27 -10.81 12.98
C ASN A 180 16.17 -11.85 12.79
N MET A 181 15.75 -12.49 13.88
CA MET A 181 14.65 -13.45 13.90
C MET A 181 13.25 -12.79 13.92
N THR A 182 13.19 -11.46 14.11
CA THR A 182 11.93 -10.71 14.09
C THR A 182 11.75 -10.03 12.74
N PRO A 183 10.69 -10.35 11.97
CA PRO A 183 10.45 -9.71 10.69
C PRO A 183 10.24 -8.19 10.86
N ASP A 184 10.94 -7.41 10.04
CA ASP A 184 10.71 -5.97 9.91
C ASP A 184 9.70 -5.67 8.79
N ARG A 185 9.43 -4.39 8.48
CA ARG A 185 8.52 -3.97 7.41
C ARG A 185 9.12 -4.24 6.02
N HIS A 186 10.44 -4.37 5.95
CA HIS A 186 11.20 -4.49 4.70
C HIS A 186 11.97 -5.81 4.55
N LEU A 187 12.20 -6.53 5.65
CA LEU A 187 12.99 -7.77 5.68
C LEU A 187 12.25 -8.83 6.52
N GLY A 188 12.27 -10.08 6.05
CA GLY A 188 11.73 -11.21 6.79
C GLY A 188 12.61 -11.62 7.98
N ALA A 189 12.18 -12.63 8.73
CA ALA A 189 13.02 -13.24 9.75
C ALA A 189 14.19 -14.03 9.10
N ALA A 190 15.32 -14.11 9.80
CA ALA A 190 16.42 -14.98 9.42
C ALA A 190 15.94 -16.43 9.28
N TRP A 191 16.51 -17.14 8.30
CA TRP A 191 16.09 -18.50 7.98
C TRP A 191 17.30 -19.33 7.55
N ILE A 192 17.42 -20.54 8.11
CA ILE A 192 18.46 -21.52 7.80
C ILE A 192 17.86 -22.94 7.79
N ASP A 193 18.44 -23.85 7.00
CA ASP A 193 18.05 -25.25 7.02
C ASP A 193 18.18 -25.83 8.44
N LYS A 194 17.38 -26.84 8.75
CA LYS A 194 17.57 -27.63 9.97
C LYS A 194 18.88 -28.41 9.86
N CYS A 195 19.96 -27.83 10.35
CA CYS A 195 21.31 -28.37 10.32
C CYS A 195 21.84 -28.59 11.75
N ARG A 196 22.93 -29.35 11.84
CA ARG A 196 23.68 -29.59 13.09
C ARG A 196 25.16 -29.33 12.79
N PRO A 197 25.59 -28.06 12.74
CA PRO A 197 27.00 -27.77 12.53
C PRO A 197 27.82 -28.21 13.73
N ASP A 198 29.09 -28.54 13.50
CA ASP A 198 30.04 -28.83 14.57
C ASP A 198 30.35 -27.58 15.40
N LEU A 199 30.27 -26.40 14.78
CA LEU A 199 30.44 -25.10 15.42
C LEU A 199 29.43 -24.05 14.89
N LEU A 200 28.81 -23.32 15.81
CA LEU A 200 28.01 -22.12 15.51
C LEU A 200 28.74 -20.89 16.04
N ILE A 201 29.06 -19.94 15.17
CA ILE A 201 29.61 -18.63 15.50
C ILE A 201 28.50 -17.61 15.26
N THR A 202 28.04 -16.97 16.33
CA THR A 202 26.95 -15.98 16.31
C THR A 202 27.35 -14.69 16.99
N GLU A 203 26.84 -13.56 16.50
CA GLU A 203 26.95 -12.30 17.23
C GLU A 203 26.08 -12.29 18.49
N SER A 204 26.40 -11.39 19.42
CA SER A 204 25.65 -11.22 20.67
C SER A 204 25.47 -9.74 21.06
N THR A 205 25.55 -8.82 20.10
CA THR A 205 25.58 -7.35 20.30
C THR A 205 24.39 -6.81 21.11
N TYR A 206 23.32 -7.59 21.24
CA TYR A 206 22.16 -7.29 22.09
C TYR A 206 21.68 -8.47 22.95
N ALA A 207 22.49 -9.50 23.17
CA ALA A 207 22.05 -10.73 23.84
C ALA A 207 21.57 -10.53 25.29
N THR A 208 22.02 -9.47 25.98
CA THR A 208 21.56 -9.11 27.33
C THR A 208 20.40 -8.11 27.35
N THR A 209 19.98 -7.59 26.18
CA THR A 209 18.96 -6.56 26.06
C THR A 209 17.64 -7.15 25.57
N ILE A 210 16.63 -7.15 26.44
CA ILE A 210 15.26 -7.45 26.01
C ILE A 210 14.75 -6.25 25.20
N ARG A 211 14.64 -6.41 23.89
CA ARG A 211 14.11 -5.35 23.01
C ARG A 211 12.61 -5.19 23.21
N ASP A 212 12.17 -3.95 23.35
CA ASP A 212 10.75 -3.61 23.35
C ASP A 212 10.07 -3.97 22.03
N SER A 213 8.73 -4.11 22.08
CA SER A 213 7.93 -4.35 20.90
C SER A 213 8.25 -3.33 19.79
N LYS A 214 8.16 -3.76 18.53
CA LYS A 214 8.38 -2.90 17.36
C LYS A 214 7.62 -1.58 17.46
N ARG A 215 6.37 -1.62 17.91
CA ARG A 215 5.52 -0.44 18.09
C ARG A 215 6.05 0.53 19.14
N CYS A 216 6.61 0.03 20.25
CA CYS A 216 7.24 0.86 21.27
C CYS A 216 8.52 1.53 20.74
N ARG A 217 9.36 0.78 20.02
CA ARG A 217 10.59 1.34 19.42
C ARG A 217 10.29 2.39 18.34
N GLU A 218 9.30 2.13 17.48
CA GLU A 218 8.83 3.11 16.48
C GLU A 218 8.31 4.38 17.16
N ARG A 219 7.49 4.24 18.22
CA ARG A 219 6.99 5.38 19.00
C ARG A 219 8.13 6.17 19.66
N ASP A 220 9.09 5.49 20.28
CA ASP A 220 10.20 6.13 20.98
C ASP A 220 11.17 6.81 20.01
N PHE A 221 11.39 6.22 18.83
CA PHE A 221 12.14 6.87 17.75
C PHE A 221 11.44 8.14 17.28
N LEU A 222 10.13 8.06 16.98
CA LEU A 222 9.34 9.23 16.59
C LEU A 222 9.37 10.29 17.69
N LYS A 223 9.24 9.89 18.96
CA LYS A 223 9.37 10.80 20.10
C LYS A 223 10.72 11.50 20.13
N LYS A 224 11.84 10.80 19.94
CA LYS A 224 13.19 11.42 19.88
C LYS A 224 13.35 12.39 18.70
N VAL A 225 12.77 12.05 17.54
CA VAL A 225 12.75 12.94 16.37
C VAL A 225 11.94 14.19 16.67
N HIS A 226 10.74 14.04 17.24
CA HIS A 226 9.90 15.15 17.69
C HIS A 226 10.62 16.00 18.74
N ASP A 227 11.14 15.40 19.82
CA ASP A 227 11.86 16.09 20.88
C ASP A 227 13.08 16.87 20.36
N CYS A 228 13.81 16.35 19.36
CA CYS A 228 14.95 17.02 18.74
C CYS A 228 14.50 18.24 17.92
N VAL A 229 13.49 18.07 17.08
CA VAL A 229 12.91 19.14 16.26
C VAL A 229 12.25 20.22 17.12
N ASP A 230 11.54 19.81 18.18
CA ASP A 230 10.87 20.69 19.15
C ASP A 230 11.87 21.56 19.94
N LYS A 231 13.09 21.05 20.16
CA LYS A 231 14.22 21.81 20.78
C LYS A 231 15.01 22.65 19.77
N GLY A 232 14.52 22.82 18.54
CA GLY A 232 15.22 23.56 17.47
C GLY A 232 16.44 22.83 16.89
N GLY A 233 16.67 21.57 17.29
CA GLY A 233 17.66 20.70 16.71
C GLY A 233 17.26 20.24 15.31
N LYS A 234 18.25 19.92 14.48
CA LYS A 234 18.01 19.39 13.13
C LYS A 234 18.19 17.87 13.18
N VAL A 235 17.21 17.12 12.69
CA VAL A 235 17.33 15.67 12.49
C VAL A 235 17.69 15.44 11.02
N PRO A 236 18.95 15.08 10.69
CA PRO A 236 19.33 14.75 9.32
C PRO A 236 18.68 13.43 8.90
N ILE A 237 18.06 13.44 7.73
CA ILE A 237 17.32 12.31 7.18
C ILE A 237 18.03 11.86 5.91
N VAL A 238 18.64 10.69 5.96
CA VAL A 238 19.39 10.14 4.84
C VAL A 238 18.41 9.53 3.85
N ARG A 239 18.34 10.07 2.63
CA ARG A 239 17.58 9.50 1.51
C ARG A 239 18.17 8.12 1.19
N GLY A 240 17.40 7.07 1.47
CA GLY A 240 17.80 5.67 1.28
C GLY A 240 17.12 4.71 2.24
N SER A 241 16.65 5.18 3.40
CA SER A 241 15.81 4.39 4.31
C SER A 241 14.32 4.54 3.94
N PRO A 242 13.65 3.48 3.43
CA PRO A 242 12.25 3.53 2.96
C PRO A 242 11.23 3.97 4.03
N LEU A 243 11.62 3.98 5.31
CA LEU A 243 10.80 4.43 6.44
C LEU A 243 10.59 5.95 6.52
N MET A 244 11.51 6.76 6.00
CA MET A 244 11.48 8.22 6.23
C MET A 244 10.73 9.01 5.17
N THR A 245 10.85 8.66 3.89
CA THR A 245 10.35 9.51 2.79
C THR A 245 8.82 9.60 2.75
N HIS A 246 8.11 8.52 3.07
CA HIS A 246 6.63 8.48 3.03
C HIS A 246 5.96 9.29 4.15
N ARG A 247 6.65 9.58 5.27
CA ARG A 247 6.06 10.36 6.37
C ARG A 247 6.36 11.86 6.30
N ILE A 248 7.32 12.29 5.48
CA ILE A 248 7.85 13.67 5.48
C ILE A 248 7.28 14.51 4.33
N THR A 249 6.82 13.91 3.24
CA THR A 249 6.23 14.62 2.09
C THR A 249 4.93 15.37 2.40
N ASN A 250 4.32 15.16 3.58
CA ASN A 250 3.15 15.91 4.04
C ASN A 250 3.47 17.19 4.84
N ALA A 251 4.73 17.63 4.91
CA ALA A 251 5.11 18.87 5.59
C ALA A 251 5.52 19.97 4.60
N ASN A 252 4.60 20.87 4.27
CA ASN A 252 4.94 22.19 3.75
C ASN A 252 5.31 23.12 4.95
N PRO A 253 6.45 23.82 4.99
CA PRO A 253 7.13 24.13 6.25
C PRO A 253 6.74 25.41 7.02
N ASN A 254 5.84 26.29 6.56
CA ASN A 254 5.87 27.67 7.09
C ASN A 254 4.58 28.29 7.67
N ILE A 255 3.54 27.53 8.05
CA ILE A 255 2.41 28.11 8.81
C ILE A 255 1.89 27.13 9.86
N ARG A 256 2.00 27.48 11.15
CA ARG A 256 1.44 26.71 12.29
C ARG A 256 0.27 27.50 12.89
N ALA A 257 -0.96 27.01 12.82
CA ALA A 257 -2.13 27.71 13.39
C ALA A 257 -2.47 27.23 14.81
N PHE A 258 -2.63 28.16 15.77
CA PHE A 258 -3.27 27.89 17.08
C PHE A 258 -4.72 28.38 17.00
N CYS A 259 -5.66 27.53 17.39
CA CYS A 259 -7.08 27.78 17.14
C CYS A 259 -7.86 27.95 18.45
N LEU A 260 -8.28 29.18 18.76
CA LEU A 260 -9.11 29.48 19.94
C LEU A 260 -10.59 29.22 19.62
N TYR A 261 -11.19 28.21 20.25
CA TYR A 261 -12.55 27.80 19.90
C TYR A 261 -13.63 28.45 20.79
N SER A 262 -13.29 28.90 22.00
CA SER A 262 -14.20 29.67 22.85
C SER A 262 -13.49 30.60 23.84
N VAL A 263 -14.20 31.64 24.30
CA VAL A 263 -13.79 32.50 25.41
C VAL A 263 -14.93 32.69 26.39
N ASN A 264 -14.66 32.49 27.69
CA ASN A 264 -15.68 32.55 28.75
C ASN A 264 -16.94 31.71 28.42
N GLY A 265 -16.77 30.62 27.67
CA GLY A 265 -17.86 29.73 27.24
C GLY A 265 -18.61 30.15 25.96
N GLN A 266 -18.29 31.30 25.35
CA GLN A 266 -18.86 31.75 24.06
C GLN A 266 -17.95 31.36 22.88
N GLN A 267 -18.54 30.89 21.78
CA GLN A 267 -17.78 30.41 20.62
C GLN A 267 -17.25 31.57 19.77
N VAL A 268 -15.97 31.53 19.39
CA VAL A 268 -15.34 32.57 18.57
C VAL A 268 -15.41 32.19 17.07
N PRO A 269 -16.00 33.03 16.20
CA PRO A 269 -16.07 32.75 14.77
C PRO A 269 -14.74 33.15 14.07
N ILE A 270 -13.89 32.18 13.74
CA ILE A 270 -12.62 32.42 13.02
C ILE A 270 -12.83 32.27 11.50
N ARG A 271 -12.32 33.23 10.70
CA ARG A 271 -12.30 33.16 9.22
C ARG A 271 -10.87 33.32 8.68
N PRO A 272 -10.33 32.39 7.88
CA PRO A 272 -10.94 31.11 7.45
C PRO A 272 -11.16 30.14 8.63
N PRO A 273 -12.09 29.16 8.52
CA PRO A 273 -12.40 28.24 9.60
C PRO A 273 -11.17 27.40 10.00
N CYS A 274 -11.01 27.15 11.29
CA CYS A 274 -9.94 26.31 11.83
C CYS A 274 -9.92 24.91 11.18
N PRO A 275 -8.73 24.31 10.95
CA PRO A 275 -8.61 23.00 10.31
C PRO A 275 -9.46 21.96 11.04
N THR A 276 -10.45 21.40 10.34
CA THR A 276 -11.45 20.53 10.97
C THR A 276 -10.86 19.18 11.37
N GLU A 277 -9.78 18.72 10.71
CA GLU A 277 -8.99 17.51 11.00
C GLU A 277 -7.83 17.80 11.98
N PRO A 278 -7.59 16.96 13.01
CA PRO A 278 -6.38 17.06 13.82
C PRO A 278 -5.19 16.53 13.01
N SER A 279 -4.56 17.41 12.21
CA SER A 279 -3.23 17.09 11.69
C SER A 279 -2.24 17.02 12.86
N ALA A 280 -1.24 16.15 12.81
CA ALA A 280 -0.16 16.15 13.81
C ALA A 280 0.63 17.48 13.84
N ALA A 281 0.41 18.37 12.86
CA ALA A 281 1.06 19.66 12.65
C ALA A 281 0.21 20.89 13.07
N ASP A 282 -0.92 20.73 13.78
CA ASP A 282 -1.62 21.89 14.38
C ASP A 282 -0.84 22.45 15.60
N GLY A 283 -0.91 23.76 15.85
CA GLY A 283 -0.30 24.39 17.04
C GLY A 283 -1.02 24.08 18.36
N GLY A 284 -2.04 23.21 18.30
CA GLY A 284 -3.03 23.01 19.34
C GLY A 284 -4.29 23.86 19.12
N GLU A 285 -5.34 23.48 19.83
CA GLU A 285 -6.59 24.22 19.95
C GLU A 285 -6.74 24.62 21.42
N GLY A 286 -7.50 25.66 21.71
CA GLY A 286 -7.63 26.12 23.09
C GLY A 286 -8.85 26.98 23.35
N PHE A 287 -9.09 27.23 24.62
CA PHE A 287 -10.08 28.21 25.05
C PHE A 287 -9.48 29.09 26.14
N LEU A 288 -10.01 30.31 26.22
CA LEU A 288 -9.60 31.33 27.17
C LEU A 288 -10.70 31.54 28.21
N GLU A 289 -10.33 31.73 29.46
CA GLU A 289 -11.28 32.04 30.53
C GLU A 289 -10.73 33.17 31.42
N GLY A 290 -11.54 34.20 31.65
CA GLY A 290 -11.31 35.23 32.66
C GLY A 290 -12.07 34.88 33.93
N THR A 291 -11.34 34.66 35.02
CA THR A 291 -11.89 34.31 36.35
C THR A 291 -11.50 35.36 37.37
N CYS A 292 -12.18 35.37 38.52
CA CYS A 292 -11.87 36.29 39.60
C CYS A 292 -11.44 35.49 40.84
N ASP A 293 -10.24 35.75 41.34
CA ASP A 293 -9.72 35.16 42.57
C ASP A 293 -9.57 36.27 43.62
N LYS A 294 -10.42 36.25 44.66
CA LYS A 294 -10.46 37.28 45.72
C LYS A 294 -10.53 38.74 45.21
N GLY A 295 -11.22 38.96 44.08
CA GLY A 295 -11.36 40.27 43.45
C GLY A 295 -10.28 40.60 42.42
N GLU A 296 -9.21 39.79 42.30
CA GLU A 296 -8.18 39.89 41.26
C GLU A 296 -8.63 39.19 39.96
N LEU A 297 -8.40 39.80 38.80
CA LEU A 297 -8.56 39.14 37.51
C LEU A 297 -7.44 38.10 37.30
N VAL A 298 -7.84 36.85 37.06
CA VAL A 298 -6.96 35.74 36.69
C VAL A 298 -7.39 35.19 35.33
N ILE A 299 -6.46 35.17 34.37
CA ILE A 299 -6.71 34.68 33.01
C ILE A 299 -6.16 33.26 32.88
N LEU A 300 -6.98 32.34 32.38
CA LEU A 300 -6.63 30.95 32.13
C LEU A 300 -6.65 30.68 30.63
N LEU A 301 -5.50 30.31 30.08
CA LEU A 301 -5.39 29.79 28.72
C LEU A 301 -5.24 28.28 28.78
N HIS A 302 -6.24 27.56 28.25
CA HIS A 302 -6.21 26.11 28.13
C HIS A 302 -5.89 25.73 26.70
N SER A 303 -4.91 24.85 26.52
CA SER A 303 -4.53 24.29 25.23
C SER A 303 -4.62 22.77 25.25
N THR A 304 -4.97 22.19 24.10
CA THR A 304 -4.88 20.74 23.86
C THR A 304 -3.44 20.26 23.76
N LYS A 305 -2.47 21.16 23.53
CA LYS A 305 -1.03 20.87 23.47
C LYS A 305 -0.24 21.68 24.51
N PRO A 306 0.93 21.18 24.96
CA PRO A 306 1.80 21.95 25.85
C PRO A 306 2.21 23.26 25.19
N LEU A 307 2.08 24.38 25.91
CA LEU A 307 2.50 25.71 25.48
C LEU A 307 3.85 26.06 26.12
N ASP A 308 4.71 26.72 25.34
CA ASP A 308 5.86 27.41 25.89
C ASP A 308 5.39 28.76 26.45
N VAL A 309 5.49 28.92 27.77
CA VAL A 309 5.05 30.14 28.47
C VAL A 309 5.82 31.38 28.03
N SER A 310 7.05 31.24 27.52
CA SER A 310 7.84 32.37 27.00
C SER A 310 7.29 32.95 25.70
N LEU A 311 6.46 32.18 24.99
CA LEU A 311 5.78 32.61 23.76
C LEU A 311 4.38 33.17 24.03
N VAL A 312 3.91 33.16 25.28
CA VAL A 312 2.60 33.71 25.65
C VAL A 312 2.77 35.17 26.03
N GLN A 313 1.94 36.02 25.44
CA GLN A 313 1.81 37.42 25.78
C GLN A 313 0.38 37.71 26.24
N TRP A 314 0.20 38.67 27.13
CA TRP A 314 -1.12 39.05 27.62
C TRP A 314 -1.19 40.55 27.89
N ALA A 315 -2.38 41.12 27.81
CA ALA A 315 -2.67 42.47 28.25
C ALA A 315 -3.89 42.44 29.16
N GLY A 316 -3.87 43.26 30.21
CA GLY A 316 -5.00 43.50 31.09
C GLY A 316 -4.97 44.96 31.54
N ALA A 317 -6.13 45.61 31.54
CA ALA A 317 -6.28 46.96 32.08
C ALA A 317 -7.73 47.18 32.55
N PRO A 318 -8.00 48.17 33.42
CA PRO A 318 -9.36 48.64 33.65
C PRO A 318 -10.04 48.94 32.32
N SER A 319 -11.28 48.48 32.12
CA SER A 319 -11.96 48.61 30.82
C SER A 319 -12.09 50.06 30.34
N SER A 320 -12.15 51.01 31.28
CA SER A 320 -12.15 52.46 31.02
C SER A 320 -10.81 53.01 30.52
N GLN A 321 -9.72 52.23 30.56
CA GLN A 321 -8.37 52.65 30.16
C GLN A 321 -7.80 51.81 29.01
N TRP A 322 -8.53 50.78 28.56
CA TRP A 322 -8.07 49.85 27.51
C TRP A 322 -7.66 50.57 26.20
N HIS A 323 -8.38 51.64 25.84
CA HIS A 323 -8.13 52.41 24.62
C HIS A 323 -6.82 53.23 24.64
N ASN A 324 -6.20 53.42 25.81
CA ASN A 324 -4.96 54.20 25.97
C ASN A 324 -3.71 53.35 26.24
N SER A 325 -3.86 52.07 26.60
CA SER A 325 -2.74 51.20 27.00
C SER A 325 -3.09 49.72 26.90
N HIS A 326 -2.82 49.11 25.74
CA HIS A 326 -3.00 47.66 25.50
C HIS A 326 -1.67 46.99 25.10
N ASN A 327 -0.55 47.45 25.67
CA ASN A 327 0.75 46.86 25.42
C ASN A 327 0.80 45.43 25.97
N MET A 328 0.99 44.47 25.07
CA MET A 328 1.09 43.06 25.41
C MET A 328 2.37 42.80 26.21
N GLN A 329 2.21 42.29 27.42
CA GLN A 329 3.30 41.86 28.30
C GLN A 329 3.65 40.41 27.99
N ASN A 330 4.93 40.10 27.91
CA ASN A 330 5.37 38.70 27.87
C ASN A 330 5.07 38.04 29.21
N CYS A 331 4.62 36.78 29.19
CA CYS A 331 4.48 35.99 30.39
C CYS A 331 5.85 35.81 31.08
N MET A 332 5.91 36.18 32.35
CA MET A 332 7.09 36.00 33.20
C MET A 332 6.77 35.02 34.32
N SER A 333 7.79 34.37 34.91
CA SER A 333 7.59 33.42 36.01
C SER A 333 6.90 34.00 37.25
N SER A 334 6.94 35.33 37.41
CA SER A 334 6.25 36.05 38.49
C SER A 334 4.75 36.27 38.25
N THR A 335 4.29 36.25 36.99
CA THR A 335 2.90 36.54 36.61
C THR A 335 2.19 35.36 35.96
N CYS A 336 2.93 34.42 35.37
CA CYS A 336 2.38 33.27 34.68
C CYS A 336 2.90 31.96 35.29
N SER A 337 1.99 31.00 35.50
CA SER A 337 2.31 29.66 35.97
C SER A 337 1.73 28.58 35.06
N LEU A 338 2.45 27.47 34.92
CA LEU A 338 2.07 26.34 34.07
C LEU A 338 1.52 25.20 34.92
N ALA A 339 0.46 24.56 34.41
CA ALA A 339 -0.13 23.35 34.99
C ALA A 339 -0.52 22.35 33.90
N ASN A 340 -0.89 21.13 34.31
CA ASN A 340 -1.37 20.06 33.42
C ASN A 340 -0.39 19.71 32.28
N GLY A 341 0.90 19.58 32.57
CA GLY A 341 1.93 19.29 31.57
C GLY A 341 2.12 20.44 30.57
N ASN A 342 2.14 21.67 31.09
CA ASN A 342 2.27 22.94 30.36
C ASN A 342 1.09 23.25 29.42
N ARG A 343 -0.06 22.59 29.59
CA ARG A 343 -1.26 22.78 28.76
C ARG A 343 -2.22 23.83 29.30
N THR A 344 -1.95 24.35 30.49
CA THR A 344 -2.76 25.40 31.10
C THR A 344 -1.83 26.48 31.62
N VAL A 345 -1.99 27.69 31.08
CA VAL A 345 -1.26 28.89 31.52
C VAL A 345 -2.20 29.68 32.41
N THR A 346 -1.81 29.91 33.65
CA THR A 346 -2.53 30.77 34.59
C THR A 346 -1.78 32.08 34.72
N ILE A 347 -2.44 33.18 34.35
CA ILE A 347 -1.89 34.54 34.36
C ILE A 347 -2.56 35.32 35.48
N ARG A 348 -1.79 35.69 36.50
CA ARG A 348 -2.21 36.57 37.58
C ARG A 348 -1.88 38.01 37.20
N THR A 349 -2.92 38.80 36.99
CA THR A 349 -2.77 40.13 36.38
C THR A 349 -2.46 41.23 37.40
N GLY A 350 -2.68 40.98 38.68
CA GLY A 350 -2.59 42.00 39.75
C GLY A 350 -3.72 43.03 39.74
N LEU A 351 -4.63 42.98 38.76
CA LEU A 351 -5.75 43.91 38.61
C LEU A 351 -6.91 43.50 39.51
N SER A 352 -7.21 44.29 40.52
CA SER A 352 -8.18 43.95 41.55
C SER A 352 -9.32 44.96 41.67
N ASN A 353 -10.54 44.47 41.89
CA ASN A 353 -11.77 45.24 42.13
C ASN A 353 -12.15 46.24 41.02
N GLY A 354 -12.82 45.74 39.97
CA GLY A 354 -13.25 46.56 38.84
C GLY A 354 -13.70 45.73 37.63
N ALA A 355 -14.12 46.42 36.57
CA ALA A 355 -14.30 45.83 35.25
C ALA A 355 -12.99 45.93 34.46
N PHE A 356 -12.48 44.80 34.00
CA PHE A 356 -11.18 44.68 33.37
C PHE A 356 -11.32 44.11 31.97
N SER A 357 -10.65 44.75 31.01
CA SER A 357 -10.50 44.27 29.66
C SER A 357 -9.19 43.48 29.55
N PHE A 358 -9.21 42.36 28.83
CA PHE A 358 -8.01 41.54 28.65
C PHE A 358 -7.93 40.87 27.28
N ALA A 359 -6.70 40.54 26.88
CA ALA A 359 -6.37 39.81 25.66
C ALA A 359 -5.12 38.95 25.88
N VAL A 360 -4.98 37.89 25.09
CA VAL A 360 -3.82 36.98 25.11
C VAL A 360 -3.34 36.78 23.68
N ASN A 361 -2.05 36.59 23.47
CA ASN A 361 -1.43 36.26 22.19
C ASN A 361 -0.38 35.15 22.39
N VAL A 362 -0.18 34.30 21.39
CA VAL A 362 0.85 33.26 21.40
C VAL A 362 1.73 33.42 20.17
N ILE A 363 2.98 33.82 20.37
CA ILE A 363 3.93 34.18 19.30
C ILE A 363 4.26 32.93 18.45
N TYR A 364 4.39 33.12 17.12
CA TYR A 364 4.70 32.10 16.10
C TYR A 364 3.59 31.07 15.79
N HIS A 365 2.37 31.28 16.28
CA HIS A 365 1.17 30.58 15.84
C HIS A 365 0.13 31.56 15.28
N TYR A 366 -0.70 31.17 14.31
CA TYR A 366 -1.69 32.08 13.70
C TYR A 366 -2.55 32.79 14.77
N VAL A 367 -2.81 34.06 14.48
CA VAL A 367 -3.15 35.17 15.38
C VAL A 367 -4.64 35.19 15.74
N LEU A 368 -4.95 35.53 17.00
CA LEU A 368 -6.28 36.03 17.40
C LEU A 368 -6.58 37.32 16.64
N PRO A 369 -7.77 37.52 16.04
CA PRO A 369 -8.01 38.63 15.11
C PRO A 369 -7.52 39.97 15.69
N ASN A 370 -6.82 40.80 14.89
CA ASN A 370 -6.41 42.17 15.26
C ASN A 370 -7.60 43.00 15.82
N ASP A 371 -8.83 42.63 15.46
CA ASP A 371 -10.08 43.21 15.96
C ASP A 371 -10.26 43.10 17.48
N TRP A 372 -9.59 42.16 18.17
CA TRP A 372 -9.73 41.96 19.62
C TRP A 372 -8.97 42.99 20.46
N ILE A 373 -7.94 43.63 19.90
CA ILE A 373 -7.32 44.81 20.51
C ILE A 373 -8.34 45.96 20.54
N ASN A 374 -9.19 46.06 19.51
CA ASN A 374 -10.27 47.05 19.41
C ASN A 374 -11.57 46.61 20.13
N HIS A 375 -11.72 45.31 20.42
CA HIS A 375 -12.88 44.69 21.06
C HIS A 375 -12.46 43.64 22.11
N PRO A 376 -11.94 44.04 23.27
CA PRO A 376 -11.41 43.11 24.26
C PRO A 376 -12.52 42.38 25.02
N GLU A 377 -12.15 41.23 25.58
CA GLU A 377 -13.00 40.51 26.52
C GLU A 377 -13.02 41.25 27.86
N VAL A 378 -14.22 41.40 28.43
CA VAL A 378 -14.43 42.15 29.67
C VAL A 378 -14.85 41.20 30.79
N LYS A 379 -14.17 41.29 31.94
CA LYS A 379 -14.55 40.58 33.16
C LYS A 379 -14.64 41.53 34.33
N THR A 380 -15.78 41.50 35.03
CA THR A 380 -15.97 42.25 36.27
C THR A 380 -15.60 41.39 37.47
N CYS A 381 -14.62 41.84 38.25
CA CYS A 381 -14.18 41.19 39.48
C CYS A 381 -14.51 42.06 40.69
N THR A 382 -15.20 41.47 41.66
CA THR A 382 -15.50 42.09 42.96
C THR A 382 -15.01 41.18 44.08
N SER A 383 -14.57 41.77 45.19
CA SER A 383 -14.05 41.08 46.38
C SER A 383 -15.12 40.27 47.14
N SER A 384 -16.38 40.33 46.72
CA SER A 384 -17.52 39.68 47.38
C SER A 384 -18.20 38.64 46.47
N GLY A 385 -17.73 37.39 46.43
CA GLY A 385 -18.56 36.30 45.88
C GLY A 385 -17.90 35.01 45.40
N THR A 386 -17.85 34.03 46.32
CA THR A 386 -18.26 32.62 46.14
C THR A 386 -17.64 31.77 45.01
N SER A 387 -16.70 30.91 45.43
CA SER A 387 -16.20 29.72 44.75
C SER A 387 -17.31 28.82 44.18
N ALA A 388 -17.26 28.58 42.86
CA ALA A 388 -18.05 27.56 42.20
C ALA A 388 -17.65 26.15 42.70
N LYS A 389 -18.67 25.33 43.03
CA LYS A 389 -18.52 23.98 43.57
C LYS A 389 -17.69 23.09 42.63
N ARG A 390 -16.47 22.76 43.05
CA ARG A 390 -15.68 21.64 42.52
C ARG A 390 -16.44 20.35 42.84
N ARG A 391 -16.99 19.67 41.84
CA ARG A 391 -17.45 18.27 42.00
C ARG A 391 -16.25 17.44 42.46
N ARG A 392 -16.35 16.81 43.64
CA ARG A 392 -15.43 15.76 44.08
C ARG A 392 -15.30 14.72 42.96
N ARG A 393 -14.10 14.57 42.38
CA ARG A 393 -13.72 13.31 41.74
C ARG A 393 -13.43 12.35 42.89
N ASP A 394 -14.29 11.35 43.00
CA ASP A 394 -14.06 10.20 43.87
C ASP A 394 -12.74 9.53 43.44
N THR A 395 -11.78 9.41 44.36
CA THR A 395 -10.44 8.86 44.12
C THR A 395 -10.34 7.37 44.42
N SER A 396 -11.48 6.67 44.44
CA SER A 396 -11.56 5.22 44.59
C SER A 396 -12.12 4.59 43.30
N ASN A 397 -11.28 4.33 42.30
CA ASN A 397 -11.70 3.74 41.01
C ASN A 397 -11.09 2.34 40.77
N THR A 398 -11.13 1.45 41.76
CA THR A 398 -11.13 0.00 41.46
C THR A 398 -12.56 -0.40 41.09
N LEU A 399 -12.81 -0.45 39.78
CA LEU A 399 -14.03 -1.04 39.23
C LEU A 399 -14.02 -2.56 39.48
N PRO A 400 -15.19 -3.22 39.59
CA PRO A 400 -15.27 -4.63 39.89
C PRO A 400 -14.56 -5.46 38.81
N SER A 401 -14.01 -6.60 39.23
CA SER A 401 -13.37 -7.51 38.29
C SER A 401 -14.43 -8.21 37.43
N SER A 402 -14.18 -8.29 36.12
CA SER A 402 -15.15 -8.79 35.15
C SER A 402 -14.42 -9.41 33.95
N THR A 403 -15.12 -10.23 33.18
CA THR A 403 -14.67 -10.72 31.86
C THR A 403 -15.15 -9.82 30.72
N LYS A 404 -16.07 -8.89 30.97
CA LYS A 404 -16.63 -7.93 30.00
C LYS A 404 -16.45 -6.50 30.49
N PHE A 405 -16.02 -5.61 29.60
CA PHE A 405 -15.95 -4.17 29.84
C PHE A 405 -16.49 -3.40 28.64
N VAL A 406 -17.35 -2.42 28.87
CA VAL A 406 -17.79 -1.49 27.83
C VAL A 406 -17.07 -0.16 28.01
N LEU A 407 -16.35 0.26 26.97
CA LEU A 407 -15.67 1.55 26.92
C LEU A 407 -16.56 2.56 26.20
N GLU A 408 -16.85 3.67 26.87
CA GLU A 408 -17.51 4.82 26.26
C GLU A 408 -16.50 5.96 26.13
N VAL A 409 -16.14 6.28 24.89
CA VAL A 409 -15.14 7.28 24.57
C VAL A 409 -15.85 8.49 23.96
N ASP A 410 -15.62 9.67 24.53
CA ASP A 410 -16.06 10.92 23.90
C ASP A 410 -15.31 11.11 22.59
N GLU A 411 -16.03 11.55 21.56
CA GLU A 411 -15.39 11.89 20.29
C GLU A 411 -14.46 13.11 20.48
N PRO A 412 -13.21 13.05 19.98
CA PRO A 412 -12.36 14.23 19.92
C PRO A 412 -13.14 15.38 19.26
N ARG A 413 -13.08 16.57 19.88
CA ARG A 413 -13.76 17.80 19.40
C ARG A 413 -15.29 17.77 19.42
N GLY A 414 -15.92 16.79 20.08
CA GLY A 414 -17.39 16.74 20.22
C GLY A 414 -18.14 16.69 18.89
N ARG A 415 -17.49 16.19 17.82
CA ARG A 415 -18.04 16.10 16.45
C ARG A 415 -19.40 15.39 16.41
N ILE A 416 -19.67 14.53 17.39
CA ILE A 416 -20.97 13.85 17.55
C ILE A 416 -21.61 14.31 18.86
N LYS A 417 -22.45 15.35 18.76
CA LYS A 417 -23.10 15.98 19.92
C LYS A 417 -23.96 14.97 20.68
N LYS A 418 -23.78 14.92 22.01
CA LYS A 418 -24.55 14.08 22.95
C LYS A 418 -24.43 12.57 22.71
N GLN A 419 -23.41 12.10 21.99
CA GLN A 419 -23.15 10.68 21.76
C GLN A 419 -21.69 10.32 22.06
N THR A 420 -21.42 9.04 22.32
CA THR A 420 -20.10 8.48 22.60
C THR A 420 -19.81 7.32 21.64
N ARG A 421 -18.55 7.16 21.23
CA ARG A 421 -18.07 5.93 20.58
C ARG A 421 -17.99 4.83 21.61
N LYS A 422 -18.45 3.64 21.26
CA LYS A 422 -18.48 2.50 22.17
C LYS A 422 -17.66 1.34 21.66
N PHE A 423 -16.93 0.72 22.56
CA PHE A 423 -16.21 -0.53 22.32
C PHE A 423 -16.51 -1.51 23.43
N VAL A 424 -16.54 -2.80 23.11
CA VAL A 424 -16.69 -3.86 24.11
C VAL A 424 -15.42 -4.70 24.13
N LEU A 425 -14.83 -4.87 25.30
CA LEU A 425 -13.73 -5.79 25.55
C LEU A 425 -14.24 -7.03 26.27
N TYR A 426 -13.86 -8.18 25.75
CA TYR A 426 -14.08 -9.49 26.37
C TYR A 426 -12.73 -10.15 26.67
N PHE A 427 -12.60 -10.73 27.86
CA PHE A 427 -11.44 -11.48 28.31
C PHE A 427 -11.85 -12.90 28.68
N SER A 428 -11.00 -13.87 28.37
CA SER A 428 -11.22 -15.28 28.75
C SER A 428 -11.15 -15.55 30.26
N THR A 429 -10.63 -14.60 31.04
CA THR A 429 -10.52 -14.66 32.50
C THR A 429 -10.89 -13.31 33.10
N ALA A 430 -11.35 -13.28 34.34
CA ALA A 430 -11.72 -12.04 35.01
C ALA A 430 -10.50 -11.11 35.16
N MET A 431 -10.68 -9.86 34.76
CA MET A 431 -9.68 -8.80 34.87
C MET A 431 -10.15 -7.73 35.84
N THR A 432 -9.22 -7.07 36.52
CA THR A 432 -9.44 -5.87 37.31
C THR A 432 -9.00 -4.67 36.47
N PRO A 433 -9.93 -3.79 36.04
CA PRO A 433 -9.59 -2.58 35.31
C PRO A 433 -9.15 -1.47 36.28
N LYS A 434 -8.28 -0.58 35.81
CA LYS A 434 -7.86 0.62 36.52
C LYS A 434 -7.71 1.77 35.53
N VAL A 435 -8.25 2.92 35.89
CA VAL A 435 -8.04 4.18 35.16
C VAL A 435 -6.87 4.89 35.82
N GLU A 436 -5.77 5.01 35.11
CA GLU A 436 -4.56 5.66 35.58
C GLU A 436 -4.72 7.19 35.59
N THR A 437 -3.87 7.88 36.36
CA THR A 437 -3.95 9.34 36.53
C THR A 437 -3.71 10.12 35.23
N ASN A 438 -3.05 9.51 34.25
CA ASN A 438 -2.82 10.06 32.91
C ASN A 438 -4.00 9.81 31.93
N GLY A 439 -5.04 9.09 32.37
CA GLY A 439 -6.20 8.72 31.56
C GLY A 439 -6.09 7.37 30.84
N ASP A 440 -4.98 6.63 31.01
CA ASP A 440 -4.85 5.28 30.45
C ASP A 440 -5.77 4.30 31.19
N LEU A 441 -6.28 3.29 30.46
CA LEU A 441 -6.94 2.14 31.05
C LEU A 441 -5.96 0.95 31.10
N THR A 442 -5.72 0.43 32.31
CA THR A 442 -4.94 -0.79 32.54
C THR A 442 -5.86 -1.92 33.01
N PHE A 443 -5.52 -3.16 32.65
CA PHE A 443 -6.25 -4.36 33.05
C PHE A 443 -5.25 -5.36 33.64
N SER A 444 -5.48 -5.80 34.87
CA SER A 444 -4.66 -6.81 35.54
C SER A 444 -5.48 -8.07 35.83
N PRO A 445 -4.93 -9.29 35.74
CA PRO A 445 -5.68 -10.49 36.11
C PRO A 445 -6.19 -10.42 37.54
N HIS A 446 -7.46 -10.75 37.76
CA HIS A 446 -8.06 -10.69 39.09
C HIS A 446 -7.33 -11.59 40.12
N THR A 447 -6.83 -12.74 39.65
CA THR A 447 -6.06 -13.70 40.46
C THR A 447 -4.60 -13.28 40.68
N GLY A 448 -4.17 -12.14 40.16
CA GLY A 448 -2.77 -11.75 40.09
C GLY A 448 -1.99 -12.49 38.99
N GLY A 449 -0.76 -12.02 38.72
CA GLY A 449 0.13 -12.62 37.71
C GLY A 449 -0.02 -12.03 36.30
N LYS A 450 0.45 -12.78 35.29
CA LYS A 450 0.40 -12.37 33.86
C LYS A 450 -0.86 -12.91 33.20
N PHE A 451 -1.51 -12.10 32.38
CA PHE A 451 -2.64 -12.56 31.57
C PHE A 451 -2.16 -13.57 30.52
N THR A 452 -2.81 -14.74 30.46
CA THR A 452 -2.63 -15.75 29.41
C THR A 452 -4.01 -16.18 28.94
N GLY A 453 -4.40 -15.76 27.74
CA GLY A 453 -5.75 -16.00 27.24
C GLY A 453 -6.08 -15.20 25.99
N ILE A 454 -7.37 -15.18 25.64
CA ILE A 454 -7.88 -14.43 24.50
C ILE A 454 -8.53 -13.13 25.01
N MET A 455 -8.21 -12.04 24.33
CA MET A 455 -8.90 -10.76 24.43
C MET A 455 -9.58 -10.48 23.09
N GLN A 456 -10.87 -10.15 23.12
CA GLN A 456 -11.62 -9.70 21.95
C GLN A 456 -12.09 -8.27 22.15
N LEU A 457 -11.91 -7.44 21.13
CA LEU A 457 -12.36 -6.05 21.09
C LEU A 457 -13.36 -5.89 19.93
N ALA A 458 -14.57 -5.43 20.24
CA ALA A 458 -15.60 -5.16 19.25
C ALA A 458 -16.00 -3.68 19.25
N TYR A 459 -16.17 -3.10 18.06
CA TYR A 459 -16.72 -1.74 17.92
C TYR A 459 -18.25 -1.80 17.97
N SER A 460 -18.84 -1.03 18.87
CA SER A 460 -20.29 -1.00 19.13
C SER A 460 -20.97 0.25 18.54
N GLY A 461 -20.25 1.04 17.74
CA GLY A 461 -20.82 2.20 17.05
C GLY A 461 -20.84 3.46 17.90
N VAL A 462 -21.70 4.40 17.48
CA VAL A 462 -21.92 5.67 18.16
C VAL A 462 -23.37 5.75 18.60
N SER A 463 -23.59 6.07 19.88
CA SER A 463 -24.93 6.24 20.44
C SER A 463 -24.89 7.17 21.66
N PRO A 464 -26.03 7.67 22.16
CA PRO A 464 -26.06 8.45 23.40
C PRO A 464 -25.32 7.75 24.55
N ARG A 465 -24.70 8.53 25.43
CA ARG A 465 -23.97 8.00 26.58
C ARG A 465 -24.87 7.08 27.42
N GLY A 466 -24.36 5.91 27.82
CA GLY A 466 -25.13 4.89 28.54
C GLY A 466 -26.05 4.01 27.68
N ASN A 467 -26.20 4.28 26.37
CA ASN A 467 -26.94 3.38 25.49
C ASN A 467 -26.05 2.20 25.07
N LEU A 468 -26.29 1.03 25.68
CA LEU A 468 -25.51 -0.18 25.49
C LEU A 468 -26.18 -1.20 24.56
N ALA A 469 -27.28 -0.86 23.88
CA ALA A 469 -28.07 -1.83 23.12
C ALA A 469 -27.26 -2.62 22.07
N VAL A 470 -26.35 -1.95 21.35
CA VAL A 470 -25.46 -2.62 20.37
C VAL A 470 -24.39 -3.46 21.07
N ALA A 471 -23.88 -3.02 22.21
CA ALA A 471 -22.91 -3.78 23.00
C ALA A 471 -23.55 -5.08 23.53
N ASP A 472 -24.78 -5.00 24.05
CA ASP A 472 -25.54 -6.14 24.53
C ASP A 472 -25.95 -7.08 23.39
N PHE A 473 -26.23 -6.52 22.20
CA PHE A 473 -26.41 -7.31 20.98
C PHE A 473 -25.15 -8.13 20.64
N LEU A 474 -23.96 -7.52 20.75
CA LEU A 474 -22.67 -8.13 20.40
C LEU A 474 -22.25 -9.23 21.39
N ASP A 475 -22.70 -9.19 22.65
CA ASP A 475 -22.45 -10.25 23.63
C ASP A 475 -22.88 -11.63 23.13
N ARG A 476 -23.96 -11.68 22.34
CA ARG A 476 -24.46 -12.93 21.76
C ARG A 476 -23.47 -13.61 20.83
N TYR A 477 -22.45 -12.91 20.34
CA TYR A 477 -21.45 -13.44 19.41
C TYR A 477 -20.03 -13.38 19.98
N ALA A 478 -19.88 -12.92 21.22
CA ALA A 478 -18.60 -12.86 21.90
C ALA A 478 -18.01 -14.27 22.11
N GLY A 479 -16.69 -14.35 22.18
CA GLY A 479 -15.97 -15.59 22.41
C GLY A 479 -15.87 -16.48 21.17
N THR A 480 -16.47 -16.13 20.03
CA THR A 480 -16.36 -16.90 18.79
C THR A 480 -15.67 -16.08 17.70
N TYR A 481 -14.66 -16.65 17.03
CA TYR A 481 -13.90 -15.97 15.99
C TYR A 481 -13.47 -16.93 14.87
N ALA A 482 -13.30 -16.39 13.67
CA ALA A 482 -12.84 -17.14 12.50
C ALA A 482 -11.33 -17.42 12.58
N TYR A 483 -10.91 -18.60 12.16
CA TYR A 483 -9.52 -19.04 12.17
C TYR A 483 -9.23 -19.89 10.94
N LYS A 484 -8.27 -19.48 10.10
CA LYS A 484 -7.94 -20.13 8.82
C LYS A 484 -9.18 -20.33 7.94
N PRO A 485 -9.89 -19.26 7.54
CA PRO A 485 -11.03 -19.40 6.65
C PRO A 485 -10.60 -20.06 5.32
N GLU A 486 -11.47 -20.90 4.77
CA GLU A 486 -11.27 -21.56 3.48
C GLU A 486 -12.31 -21.06 2.47
N THR A 487 -11.87 -20.83 1.24
CA THR A 487 -12.76 -20.54 0.13
C THR A 487 -12.76 -21.72 -0.84
N LYS A 488 -13.95 -22.21 -1.22
CA LYS A 488 -14.10 -23.29 -2.20
C LYS A 488 -14.93 -22.82 -3.38
N TYR A 489 -14.66 -23.41 -4.53
CA TYR A 489 -15.22 -23.00 -5.82
C TYR A 489 -15.86 -24.20 -6.49
N CYS A 490 -17.03 -23.99 -7.10
CA CYS A 490 -17.71 -25.01 -7.89
C CYS A 490 -18.45 -24.36 -9.06
N VAL A 491 -18.44 -25.02 -10.21
CA VAL A 491 -19.20 -24.63 -11.40
C VAL A 491 -20.08 -25.78 -11.83
N LYS A 492 -21.36 -25.52 -12.05
CA LYS A 492 -22.35 -26.49 -12.54
C LYS A 492 -23.18 -25.86 -13.65
N GLY A 493 -22.89 -26.24 -14.90
CA GLY A 493 -23.49 -25.60 -16.07
C GLY A 493 -23.13 -24.12 -16.11
N ASP A 494 -24.15 -23.26 -16.19
CA ASP A 494 -23.98 -21.80 -16.23
C ASP A 494 -24.11 -21.12 -14.86
N LYS A 495 -24.00 -21.91 -13.79
CA LYS A 495 -24.01 -21.41 -12.40
C LYS A 495 -22.66 -21.66 -11.73
N GLY A 496 -22.18 -20.64 -11.03
CA GLY A 496 -20.98 -20.66 -10.23
C GLY A 496 -21.30 -20.54 -8.75
N TYR A 497 -20.45 -21.15 -7.93
CA TYR A 497 -20.60 -21.19 -6.48
C TYR A 497 -19.28 -20.89 -5.79
N ILE A 498 -19.32 -19.97 -4.83
CA ILE A 498 -18.19 -19.64 -3.96
C ILE A 498 -18.64 -19.86 -2.52
N SER A 499 -18.05 -20.82 -1.82
CA SER A 499 -18.30 -21.00 -0.39
C SER A 499 -17.20 -20.35 0.45
N PHE A 500 -17.60 -19.71 1.54
CA PHE A 500 -16.69 -19.21 2.57
C PHE A 500 -16.92 -20.04 3.82
N ASP A 501 -15.97 -20.90 4.14
CA ASP A 501 -15.98 -21.71 5.36
C ASP A 501 -15.08 -21.02 6.39
N TRP A 502 -15.69 -20.30 7.34
CA TRP A 502 -14.95 -19.39 8.21
C TRP A 502 -14.08 -20.08 9.26
N ASN A 503 -14.26 -21.39 9.46
CA ASN A 503 -13.55 -22.22 10.44
C ASN A 503 -13.50 -21.54 11.83
N LYS A 504 -14.54 -21.74 12.63
CA LYS A 504 -14.66 -21.03 13.91
C LYS A 504 -13.89 -21.68 15.06
N GLN A 505 -13.48 -20.85 16.01
CA GLN A 505 -13.02 -21.25 17.34
C GLN A 505 -13.87 -20.55 18.40
N THR A 506 -14.23 -21.27 19.47
CA THR A 506 -14.99 -20.73 20.61
C THR A 506 -14.14 -20.78 21.87
N VAL A 507 -14.01 -19.63 22.53
CA VAL A 507 -13.18 -19.41 23.71
C VAL A 507 -13.95 -19.81 24.97
N LYS A 508 -13.37 -20.70 25.77
CA LYS A 508 -13.89 -21.01 27.11
C LYS A 508 -13.74 -19.79 28.03
N GLY A 509 -14.79 -19.48 28.80
CA GLY A 509 -14.80 -18.35 29.74
C GLY A 509 -15.40 -17.05 29.20
N ILE A 510 -15.76 -17.01 27.90
CA ILE A 510 -16.55 -15.93 27.30
C ILE A 510 -17.89 -16.53 26.84
N SER A 511 -18.99 -16.06 27.41
CA SER A 511 -20.32 -16.54 27.05
C SER A 511 -20.82 -15.91 25.75
N GLY A 512 -21.33 -16.74 24.83
CA GLY A 512 -21.91 -16.32 23.56
C GLY A 512 -22.67 -17.49 22.90
N SER A 513 -23.33 -17.25 21.77
CA SER A 513 -24.10 -18.25 21.02
C SER A 513 -23.25 -19.34 20.38
N GLY A 514 -21.94 -19.12 20.25
CA GLY A 514 -21.06 -19.98 19.48
C GLY A 514 -21.13 -19.75 17.96
N GLN A 515 -21.92 -18.78 17.48
CA GLN A 515 -22.00 -18.43 16.05
C GLN A 515 -21.08 -17.25 15.71
N LEU A 516 -20.57 -17.23 14.47
CA LEU A 516 -19.85 -16.08 13.94
C LEU A 516 -20.80 -14.98 13.46
N LEU A 517 -20.51 -13.73 13.84
CA LEU A 517 -21.15 -12.54 13.28
C LEU A 517 -20.19 -11.87 12.30
N MET A 518 -20.51 -11.97 11.02
CA MET A 518 -19.64 -11.55 9.93
C MET A 518 -20.29 -10.41 9.14
N VAL A 519 -19.53 -9.36 8.81
CA VAL A 519 -20.02 -8.22 8.03
C VAL A 519 -20.20 -8.62 6.57
N VAL A 520 -21.34 -8.26 5.99
CA VAL A 520 -21.74 -8.58 4.62
C VAL A 520 -21.50 -7.36 3.74
N MET A 521 -20.72 -7.54 2.68
CA MET A 521 -20.46 -6.50 1.69
C MET A 521 -21.66 -6.36 0.73
N PRO A 522 -21.92 -5.19 0.12
CA PRO A 522 -23.08 -4.98 -0.75
C PRO A 522 -23.27 -6.04 -1.85
N HIS A 523 -22.20 -6.49 -2.53
CA HIS A 523 -22.32 -7.55 -3.54
C HIS A 523 -22.67 -8.93 -2.92
N HIS A 524 -22.26 -9.22 -1.68
CA HIS A 524 -22.66 -10.44 -0.98
C HIS A 524 -24.16 -10.49 -0.75
N GLU A 525 -24.79 -9.34 -0.43
CA GLU A 525 -26.23 -9.28 -0.19
C GLU A 525 -27.05 -9.78 -1.38
N GLN A 526 -26.52 -9.60 -2.59
CA GLN A 526 -27.15 -10.03 -3.84
C GLN A 526 -26.83 -11.47 -4.21
N LEU A 527 -25.65 -11.96 -3.82
CA LEU A 527 -25.12 -13.25 -4.27
C LEU A 527 -25.33 -14.39 -3.28
N LEU A 528 -25.55 -14.11 -1.98
CA LEU A 528 -25.69 -15.16 -0.97
C LEU A 528 -26.98 -15.98 -1.16
N LYS A 529 -26.80 -17.31 -1.30
CA LYS A 529 -27.88 -18.27 -1.53
C LYS A 529 -28.40 -18.85 -0.21
N GLY A 530 -29.72 -18.86 -0.04
CA GLY A 530 -30.39 -19.57 1.05
C GLY A 530 -30.17 -18.95 2.44
N GLN A 531 -29.48 -17.82 2.52
CA GLN A 531 -29.23 -17.08 3.75
C GLN A 531 -30.10 -15.81 3.75
N GLY A 532 -31.28 -15.92 4.37
CA GLY A 532 -32.13 -14.78 4.71
C GLY A 532 -31.84 -14.27 6.12
N GLY A 533 -32.33 -13.08 6.46
CA GLY A 533 -32.21 -12.54 7.82
C GLY A 533 -30.93 -11.74 8.08
N PHE A 534 -30.49 -10.95 7.10
CA PHE A 534 -29.41 -9.97 7.33
C PHE A 534 -29.73 -9.07 8.51
N ILE A 535 -28.77 -8.97 9.42
CA ILE A 535 -28.84 -8.08 10.57
C ILE A 535 -28.52 -6.67 10.07
N THR A 536 -29.50 -5.78 10.18
CA THR A 536 -29.38 -4.37 9.82
C THR A 536 -29.03 -3.51 11.04
N GLY A 537 -28.72 -2.23 10.83
CA GLY A 537 -28.39 -1.31 11.92
C GLY A 537 -27.09 -1.65 12.66
N THR A 538 -26.17 -2.33 11.99
CA THR A 538 -24.86 -2.66 12.56
C THR A 538 -24.01 -1.41 12.76
N PRO A 539 -23.04 -1.42 13.70
CA PRO A 539 -22.19 -0.27 13.94
C PRO A 539 -21.21 0.06 12.80
N TYR A 540 -21.14 -0.79 11.77
CA TYR A 540 -20.18 -0.69 10.67
C TYR A 540 -20.76 -0.01 9.41
N GLY A 541 -22.05 0.34 9.42
CA GLY A 541 -22.74 0.89 8.23
C GLY A 541 -23.09 -0.16 7.16
N PHE A 542 -22.68 -1.40 7.34
CA PHE A 542 -22.99 -2.55 6.49
C PHE A 542 -23.97 -3.49 7.19
N LYS A 543 -24.59 -4.42 6.45
CA LYS A 543 -25.34 -5.51 7.07
C LYS A 543 -24.38 -6.56 7.66
N ALA A 544 -24.89 -7.41 8.54
CA ALA A 544 -24.15 -8.55 9.06
C ALA A 544 -24.96 -9.84 8.94
N LEU A 545 -24.27 -10.97 9.01
CA LEU A 545 -24.88 -12.29 9.00
C LEU A 545 -24.30 -13.13 10.13
N ALA A 546 -25.19 -13.76 10.90
CA ALA A 546 -24.83 -14.73 11.92
C ALA A 546 -24.76 -16.13 11.29
N ALA A 547 -23.60 -16.51 10.77
CA ALA A 547 -23.40 -17.80 10.11
C ALA A 547 -21.92 -18.21 10.09
N ASP A 548 -21.68 -19.51 10.20
CA ASP A 548 -20.32 -20.07 10.23
C ASP A 548 -19.75 -20.39 8.85
N SER A 549 -20.63 -20.46 7.85
CA SER A 549 -20.27 -20.66 6.45
C SER A 549 -21.25 -19.94 5.54
N TRP A 550 -20.78 -19.47 4.39
CA TRP A 550 -21.57 -18.76 3.39
C TRP A 550 -21.48 -19.46 2.03
N LEU A 551 -22.50 -19.28 1.21
CA LEU A 551 -22.51 -19.75 -0.17
C LEU A 551 -23.03 -18.65 -1.09
N GLN A 552 -22.20 -18.19 -2.00
CA GLN A 552 -22.60 -17.34 -3.12
C GLN A 552 -23.05 -18.21 -4.30
N GLU A 553 -24.06 -17.76 -5.03
CA GLU A 553 -24.45 -18.28 -6.35
C GLU A 553 -24.33 -17.16 -7.39
N LEU A 554 -23.67 -17.44 -8.51
CA LEU A 554 -23.44 -16.48 -9.60
C LEU A 554 -23.92 -17.07 -10.94
N ASP A 555 -24.52 -16.21 -11.77
CA ASP A 555 -24.72 -16.50 -13.20
C ASP A 555 -23.41 -16.30 -13.94
N LEU A 556 -22.97 -17.33 -14.67
CA LEU A 556 -21.68 -17.34 -15.35
C LEU A 556 -21.83 -16.92 -16.81
N PRO A 557 -21.17 -15.82 -17.24
CA PRO A 557 -21.07 -15.49 -18.65
C PRO A 557 -20.47 -16.63 -19.49
N ASP A 558 -20.73 -16.61 -20.79
CA ASP A 558 -20.05 -17.49 -21.75
C ASP A 558 -18.53 -17.23 -21.69
N GLY A 559 -17.74 -18.31 -21.72
CA GLY A 559 -16.28 -18.23 -21.76
C GLY A 559 -15.73 -17.81 -23.12
N SER A 560 -16.53 -17.87 -24.20
CA SER A 560 -16.09 -17.49 -25.55
C SER A 560 -15.76 -16.00 -25.69
N MET A 561 -14.73 -15.67 -26.49
CA MET A 561 -14.44 -14.29 -26.91
C MET A 561 -15.11 -13.85 -28.23
N GLU A 562 -15.84 -14.75 -28.89
CA GLU A 562 -16.47 -14.45 -30.18
C GLU A 562 -17.57 -13.40 -30.04
N PRO A 563 -17.85 -12.64 -31.11
CA PRO A 563 -19.08 -11.89 -31.25
C PRO A 563 -20.32 -12.72 -30.92
N ASP A 564 -21.29 -12.06 -30.28
CA ASP A 564 -22.64 -12.59 -30.18
C ASP A 564 -23.22 -12.75 -31.59
N MET A 565 -23.44 -14.00 -32.01
CA MET A 565 -23.89 -14.28 -33.38
C MET A 565 -25.31 -13.75 -33.63
N THR A 566 -26.13 -13.55 -32.60
CA THR A 566 -27.45 -12.92 -32.75
C THR A 566 -27.29 -11.46 -33.18
N ALA A 567 -26.40 -10.73 -32.51
CA ALA A 567 -26.07 -9.35 -32.86
C ALA A 567 -25.45 -9.26 -34.27
N VAL A 568 -24.54 -10.17 -34.61
CA VAL A 568 -23.92 -10.22 -35.95
C VAL A 568 -24.98 -10.41 -37.04
N GLN A 569 -25.91 -11.35 -36.86
CA GLN A 569 -26.96 -11.60 -37.86
C GLN A 569 -27.91 -10.40 -38.00
N LYS A 570 -28.27 -9.76 -36.89
CA LYS A 570 -29.07 -8.53 -36.90
C LYS A 570 -28.38 -7.41 -37.70
N ILE A 571 -27.09 -7.22 -37.49
CA ILE A 571 -26.29 -6.21 -38.24
C ILE A 571 -26.24 -6.57 -39.73
N LYS A 572 -26.05 -7.85 -40.09
CA LYS A 572 -26.03 -8.29 -41.50
C LYS A 572 -27.37 -8.05 -42.22
N GLN A 573 -28.48 -8.16 -41.51
CA GLN A 573 -29.82 -7.90 -42.05
C GLN A 573 -30.10 -6.41 -42.27
N ASN A 574 -29.38 -5.52 -41.58
CA ASN A 574 -29.47 -4.08 -41.78
C ASN A 574 -28.39 -3.60 -42.75
N ALA A 575 -28.78 -3.27 -43.98
CA ALA A 575 -27.85 -2.90 -45.06
C ALA A 575 -26.87 -1.77 -44.68
N GLN A 576 -27.35 -0.73 -43.99
CA GLN A 576 -26.52 0.41 -43.59
C GLN A 576 -25.53 0.00 -42.49
N GLN A 577 -25.99 -0.70 -41.46
CA GLN A 577 -25.11 -1.15 -40.37
C GLN A 577 -24.08 -2.16 -40.85
N HIS A 578 -24.46 -3.04 -41.78
CA HIS A 578 -23.53 -3.97 -42.42
C HIS A 578 -22.44 -3.23 -43.20
N GLN A 579 -22.81 -2.23 -44.01
CA GLN A 579 -21.85 -1.41 -44.74
C GLN A 579 -20.91 -0.64 -43.80
N ASP A 580 -21.47 -0.04 -42.74
CA ASP A 580 -20.71 0.66 -41.70
C ASP A 580 -19.68 -0.27 -41.04
N MET A 581 -20.08 -1.51 -40.73
CA MET A 581 -19.21 -2.54 -40.16
C MET A 581 -18.08 -2.94 -41.11
N MET A 582 -18.39 -3.21 -42.38
CA MET A 582 -17.37 -3.62 -43.37
C MET A 582 -16.34 -2.51 -43.62
N LYS A 583 -16.79 -1.26 -43.72
CA LYS A 583 -15.90 -0.10 -43.89
C LYS A 583 -14.99 0.09 -42.67
N ALA A 584 -15.56 -0.02 -41.46
CA ALA A 584 -14.79 0.10 -40.23
C ALA A 584 -13.75 -1.02 -40.10
N LEU A 585 -14.14 -2.28 -40.35
CA LEU A 585 -13.24 -3.43 -40.27
C LEU A 585 -12.07 -3.30 -41.26
N ASP A 586 -12.34 -2.97 -42.52
CA ASP A 586 -11.31 -2.80 -43.55
C ASP A 586 -10.34 -1.64 -43.22
N SER A 587 -10.87 -0.55 -42.66
CA SER A 587 -10.06 0.59 -42.19
C SER A 587 -9.18 0.23 -40.98
N ASP A 588 -9.73 -0.44 -39.98
CA ASP A 588 -9.01 -0.82 -38.75
C ASP A 588 -7.89 -1.83 -39.08
N VAL A 589 -8.17 -2.83 -39.92
CA VAL A 589 -7.19 -3.88 -40.28
C VAL A 589 -5.98 -3.29 -41.01
N ARG A 590 -6.19 -2.34 -41.93
CA ARG A 590 -5.07 -1.66 -42.64
C ARG A 590 -4.17 -0.85 -41.73
N GLN A 591 -4.70 -0.35 -40.62
CA GLN A 591 -4.01 0.58 -39.72
C GLN A 591 -3.45 -0.11 -38.47
N GLN A 592 -3.70 -1.40 -38.29
CA GLN A 592 -3.27 -2.14 -37.11
C GLN A 592 -1.79 -2.55 -37.19
N PRO A 593 -0.88 -1.97 -36.39
CA PRO A 593 0.56 -2.18 -36.53
C PRO A 593 1.06 -3.29 -35.58
N LEU A 594 0.46 -4.48 -35.61
CA LEU A 594 0.69 -5.49 -34.57
C LEU A 594 2.15 -5.94 -34.44
N THR A 595 2.76 -6.47 -35.51
CA THR A 595 4.12 -7.01 -35.49
C THR A 595 5.18 -6.02 -34.96
N PRO A 596 5.26 -4.74 -35.43
CA PRO A 596 6.24 -3.80 -34.89
C PRO A 596 5.97 -3.43 -33.43
N VAL A 597 4.71 -3.28 -33.02
CA VAL A 597 4.36 -2.96 -31.63
C VAL A 597 4.73 -4.11 -30.69
N CYS A 598 4.46 -5.36 -31.07
CA CYS A 598 4.81 -6.53 -30.26
C CYS A 598 6.32 -6.69 -30.03
N LYS A 599 7.17 -6.19 -30.94
CA LYS A 599 8.64 -6.24 -30.78
C LYS A 599 9.19 -5.09 -29.93
N ALA A 600 8.61 -3.90 -30.05
CA ALA A 600 9.19 -2.67 -29.51
C ALA A 600 8.54 -2.21 -28.19
N SER A 601 7.27 -2.52 -27.96
CA SER A 601 6.54 -2.05 -26.77
C SER A 601 6.77 -2.96 -25.56
N ASN A 602 6.43 -2.42 -24.39
CA ASN A 602 6.33 -3.17 -23.15
C ASN A 602 5.10 -4.11 -23.17
N SER A 603 4.92 -4.92 -22.11
CA SER A 603 3.87 -5.94 -22.13
C SER A 603 2.47 -5.32 -22.17
N TYR A 604 2.24 -4.15 -21.57
CA TYR A 604 0.97 -3.46 -21.65
C TYR A 604 0.62 -3.02 -23.08
N GLY A 605 1.56 -2.33 -23.75
CA GLY A 605 1.36 -1.83 -25.11
C GLY A 605 1.20 -2.97 -26.13
N ALA A 606 2.02 -4.01 -26.01
CA ALA A 606 1.90 -5.22 -26.83
C ALA A 606 0.57 -5.95 -26.57
N GLY A 607 0.16 -6.06 -25.30
CA GLY A 607 -1.13 -6.61 -24.87
C GLY A 607 -2.31 -5.89 -25.53
N LYS A 608 -2.38 -4.57 -25.42
CA LYS A 608 -3.43 -3.77 -26.07
C LYS A 608 -3.48 -3.96 -27.58
N ALA A 609 -2.33 -3.97 -28.24
CA ALA A 609 -2.26 -4.18 -29.69
C ALA A 609 -2.74 -5.58 -30.09
N ILE A 610 -2.27 -6.65 -29.43
CA ILE A 610 -2.71 -8.00 -29.77
C ILE A 610 -4.20 -8.19 -29.47
N GLY A 611 -4.70 -7.68 -28.34
CA GLY A 611 -6.12 -7.71 -27.98
C GLY A 611 -7.03 -7.05 -29.03
N ALA A 612 -6.62 -5.90 -29.58
CA ALA A 612 -7.33 -5.28 -30.69
C ALA A 612 -7.27 -6.13 -31.97
N ALA A 613 -6.11 -6.71 -32.31
CA ALA A 613 -5.95 -7.52 -33.50
C ALA A 613 -6.83 -8.79 -33.48
N VAL A 614 -6.85 -9.52 -32.35
CA VAL A 614 -7.75 -10.68 -32.23
C VAL A 614 -9.22 -10.29 -32.24
N ARG A 615 -9.59 -9.13 -31.69
CA ARG A 615 -10.97 -8.64 -31.82
C ARG A 615 -11.36 -8.42 -33.28
N LEU A 616 -10.48 -7.80 -34.08
CA LEU A 616 -10.69 -7.64 -35.53
C LEU A 616 -10.77 -8.99 -36.26
N ALA A 617 -9.88 -9.92 -35.92
CA ALA A 617 -9.84 -11.25 -36.56
C ALA A 617 -11.10 -12.05 -36.27
N SER A 618 -11.60 -12.00 -35.04
CA SER A 618 -12.85 -12.62 -34.61
C SER A 618 -14.08 -11.99 -35.30
N ILE A 619 -14.14 -10.65 -35.40
CA ILE A 619 -15.19 -9.96 -36.16
C ILE A 619 -15.14 -10.35 -37.64
N SER A 620 -13.94 -10.39 -38.25
CA SER A 620 -13.75 -10.81 -39.63
C SER A 620 -14.33 -12.20 -39.89
N ARG A 621 -14.07 -13.18 -39.00
CA ARG A 621 -14.64 -14.53 -39.09
C ARG A 621 -16.16 -14.51 -38.95
N ALA A 622 -16.71 -13.80 -37.98
CA ALA A 622 -18.16 -13.73 -37.75
C ALA A 622 -18.92 -13.10 -38.93
N PHE A 623 -18.31 -12.12 -39.61
CA PHE A 623 -18.86 -11.50 -40.81
C PHE A 623 -18.54 -12.24 -42.11
N GLY A 624 -17.69 -13.28 -42.07
CA GLY A 624 -17.36 -14.09 -43.25
C GLY A 624 -16.39 -13.42 -44.21
N THR A 625 -15.58 -12.46 -43.75
CA THR A 625 -14.53 -11.81 -44.56
C THR A 625 -13.21 -12.55 -44.44
N THR A 626 -12.20 -12.16 -45.23
CA THR A 626 -10.89 -12.83 -45.28
C THR A 626 -9.79 -12.11 -44.50
N HIS A 627 -10.08 -10.95 -43.88
CA HIS A 627 -9.10 -10.16 -43.14
C HIS A 627 -8.41 -10.93 -42.00
N TYR A 628 -9.11 -11.88 -41.36
CA TYR A 628 -8.52 -12.73 -40.32
C TYR A 628 -7.28 -13.48 -40.78
N LYS A 629 -7.12 -13.80 -42.08
CA LYS A 629 -5.97 -14.59 -42.56
C LYS A 629 -4.64 -13.85 -42.34
N SER A 630 -4.59 -12.56 -42.63
CA SER A 630 -3.37 -11.75 -42.42
C SER A 630 -3.18 -11.37 -40.95
N LEU A 631 -4.28 -11.23 -40.20
CA LEU A 631 -4.21 -10.99 -38.76
C LEU A 631 -3.70 -12.22 -38.02
N ASP A 632 -4.16 -13.41 -38.35
CA ASP A 632 -3.77 -14.66 -37.69
C ASP A 632 -2.26 -14.90 -37.76
N VAL A 633 -1.64 -14.59 -38.90
CA VAL A 633 -0.17 -14.65 -39.06
C VAL A 633 0.53 -13.68 -38.10
N GLN A 634 0.06 -12.44 -38.00
CA GLN A 634 0.65 -11.45 -37.10
C GLN A 634 0.40 -11.78 -35.62
N ILE A 635 -0.78 -12.34 -35.30
CA ILE A 635 -1.14 -12.80 -33.96
C ILE A 635 -0.23 -13.96 -33.55
N GLU A 636 -0.02 -14.94 -34.42
CA GLU A 636 0.91 -16.04 -34.20
C GLU A 636 2.33 -15.52 -33.93
N GLU A 637 2.86 -14.65 -34.79
CA GLU A 637 4.19 -14.05 -34.60
C GLU A 637 4.32 -13.34 -33.25
N CYS A 638 3.32 -12.56 -32.85
CA CYS A 638 3.33 -11.88 -31.57
C CYS A 638 3.29 -12.86 -30.38
N LEU A 639 2.42 -13.88 -30.43
CA LEU A 639 2.34 -14.90 -29.39
C LEU A 639 3.63 -15.70 -29.28
N GLU A 640 4.25 -16.07 -30.40
CA GLU A 640 5.50 -16.82 -30.40
C GLU A 640 6.67 -16.04 -29.79
N LEU A 641 6.70 -14.72 -29.97
CA LEU A 641 7.68 -13.85 -29.31
C LEU A 641 7.46 -13.81 -27.78
N TRP A 642 6.23 -13.50 -27.34
CA TRP A 642 5.93 -13.28 -25.92
C TRP A 642 5.84 -14.57 -25.09
N LEU A 643 5.48 -15.71 -25.70
CA LEU A 643 5.61 -17.03 -25.10
C LEU A 643 7.05 -17.61 -25.19
N ARG A 644 7.96 -16.85 -25.81
CA ARG A 644 9.36 -17.24 -26.04
C ARG A 644 9.50 -18.56 -26.79
N ILE A 645 8.59 -18.82 -27.73
CA ILE A 645 8.71 -19.92 -28.71
C ILE A 645 9.79 -19.54 -29.72
N LYS A 646 9.79 -18.28 -30.16
CA LYS A 646 10.85 -17.65 -30.94
C LYS A 646 11.57 -16.63 -30.09
N ASP A 647 12.91 -16.65 -30.11
CA ASP A 647 13.68 -15.63 -29.41
C ASP A 647 13.84 -14.40 -30.32
N GLY A 648 13.18 -13.30 -29.94
CA GLY A 648 13.20 -12.07 -30.73
C GLY A 648 12.81 -10.81 -29.94
N LEU A 649 12.57 -10.95 -28.63
CA LEU A 649 12.35 -9.82 -27.73
C LEU A 649 13.67 -9.41 -27.07
N ALA A 650 13.84 -8.12 -26.81
CA ALA A 650 14.92 -7.66 -25.94
C ALA A 650 14.75 -8.28 -24.55
N ASN A 651 15.85 -8.66 -23.89
CA ASN A 651 15.77 -9.33 -22.58
C ASN A 651 15.08 -8.47 -21.51
N SER A 652 15.08 -7.14 -21.66
CA SER A 652 14.31 -6.22 -20.81
C SER A 652 12.80 -6.50 -20.80
N ASN A 653 12.25 -7.01 -21.89
CA ASN A 653 10.82 -7.27 -22.09
C ASN A 653 10.46 -8.76 -22.06
N LYS A 654 11.44 -9.66 -21.88
CA LYS A 654 11.15 -11.09 -21.76
C LYS A 654 10.49 -11.38 -20.43
N LEU A 655 9.50 -12.29 -20.45
CA LEU A 655 8.94 -12.86 -19.23
C LEU A 655 9.92 -13.86 -18.61
N HIS A 656 10.23 -13.63 -17.33
CA HIS A 656 11.02 -14.49 -16.46
C HIS A 656 10.14 -15.04 -15.34
N TYR A 657 10.61 -16.10 -14.67
CA TYR A 657 10.01 -16.59 -13.44
C TYR A 657 10.79 -16.07 -12.24
N ASP A 658 10.08 -15.44 -11.31
CA ASP A 658 10.61 -15.09 -10.00
C ASP A 658 10.31 -16.21 -9.00
N THR A 659 11.38 -16.84 -8.49
CA THR A 659 11.32 -17.93 -7.52
C THR A 659 11.12 -17.44 -6.08
N VAL A 660 11.23 -16.13 -5.81
CA VAL A 660 11.07 -15.57 -4.45
C VAL A 660 9.59 -15.48 -4.09
N TRP A 661 8.79 -14.84 -4.94
CA TRP A 661 7.35 -14.65 -4.70
C TRP A 661 6.47 -15.59 -5.53
N GLY A 662 7.08 -16.35 -6.46
CA GLY A 662 6.38 -17.34 -7.29
C GLY A 662 5.47 -16.67 -8.30
N GLY A 663 6.03 -16.14 -9.40
CA GLY A 663 5.26 -15.50 -10.46
C GLY A 663 6.09 -14.97 -11.62
N LEU A 664 5.43 -14.27 -12.55
CA LEU A 664 6.10 -13.70 -13.71
C LEU A 664 6.79 -12.38 -13.40
N MET A 665 7.84 -12.09 -14.13
CA MET A 665 8.68 -10.92 -13.92
C MET A 665 9.21 -10.41 -15.25
N VAL A 666 9.22 -9.10 -15.46
CA VAL A 666 10.03 -8.45 -16.51
C VAL A 666 11.19 -7.72 -15.87
N ARG A 667 12.32 -7.60 -16.56
CA ARG A 667 13.49 -6.90 -16.01
C ARG A 667 13.37 -5.39 -16.19
N GLY A 668 12.76 -4.94 -17.29
CA GLY A 668 12.64 -3.53 -17.67
C GLY A 668 13.95 -2.87 -18.12
N VAL A 669 15.08 -3.58 -18.02
CA VAL A 669 16.43 -3.10 -18.37
C VAL A 669 17.25 -4.21 -19.05
N PRO A 670 18.33 -3.87 -19.76
CA PRO A 670 19.25 -4.86 -20.33
C PRO A 670 19.93 -5.76 -19.29
N ASP A 671 20.61 -6.80 -19.79
CA ASP A 671 21.40 -7.70 -18.96
C ASP A 671 22.56 -6.99 -18.25
N GLY A 672 22.89 -7.47 -17.06
CA GLY A 672 23.93 -6.89 -16.21
C GLY A 672 23.50 -5.64 -15.43
N GLN A 673 22.31 -5.09 -15.66
CA GLN A 673 21.78 -3.96 -14.89
C GLN A 673 20.82 -4.38 -13.76
N PRO A 674 20.73 -3.61 -12.65
CA PRO A 674 19.72 -3.81 -11.62
C PRO A 674 18.31 -3.67 -12.21
N ILE A 675 17.42 -4.57 -11.80
CA ILE A 675 16.02 -4.56 -12.24
C ILE A 675 15.38 -3.21 -11.95
N ASN A 676 14.68 -2.64 -12.94
CA ASN A 676 13.92 -1.41 -12.75
C ASN A 676 12.54 -1.74 -12.20
N LEU A 677 12.34 -1.56 -10.89
CA LEU A 677 11.08 -1.90 -10.20
C LEU A 677 9.86 -1.13 -10.71
N GLY A 678 10.05 0.06 -11.31
CA GLY A 678 8.96 0.85 -11.88
C GLY A 678 8.73 0.61 -13.38
N ALA A 679 9.50 -0.29 -14.00
CA ALA A 679 9.31 -0.60 -15.41
C ALA A 679 7.94 -1.24 -15.65
N ASP A 680 7.39 -1.02 -16.85
CA ASP A 680 6.12 -1.62 -17.27
C ASP A 680 5.02 -1.44 -16.21
N PHE A 681 4.90 -0.21 -15.70
CA PHE A 681 3.91 0.19 -14.68
C PHE A 681 4.03 -0.55 -13.34
N GLY A 682 5.21 -1.10 -13.04
CA GLY A 682 5.45 -1.84 -11.80
C GLY A 682 5.15 -3.34 -11.92
N PHE A 683 5.07 -3.89 -13.15
CA PHE A 683 5.06 -5.33 -13.38
C PHE A 683 6.20 -6.06 -12.61
N PRO A 684 7.44 -5.55 -12.52
CA PRO A 684 8.49 -6.16 -11.71
C PRO A 684 8.17 -6.27 -10.20
N THR A 685 7.17 -5.53 -9.74
CA THR A 685 6.65 -5.55 -8.38
C THR A 685 5.27 -6.18 -8.29
N TYR A 686 4.87 -7.01 -9.27
CA TYR A 686 3.55 -7.63 -9.31
C TYR A 686 2.38 -6.66 -9.47
N ASN A 687 2.62 -5.42 -9.90
CA ASN A 687 1.52 -4.53 -10.25
C ASN A 687 0.94 -4.96 -11.60
N ASP A 688 -0.37 -4.88 -11.73
CA ASP A 688 -1.06 -4.83 -13.02
C ASP A 688 -0.88 -6.07 -13.92
N HIS A 689 -0.43 -7.22 -13.37
CA HIS A 689 -0.27 -8.41 -14.21
C HIS A 689 -1.60 -8.86 -14.83
N HIS A 690 -2.72 -8.75 -14.09
CA HIS A 690 -4.05 -9.03 -14.63
C HIS A 690 -4.41 -8.09 -15.79
N PHE A 691 -4.07 -6.81 -15.73
CA PHE A 691 -4.28 -5.87 -16.84
C PHE A 691 -3.45 -6.26 -18.07
N HIS A 692 -2.17 -6.53 -17.89
CA HIS A 692 -1.24 -6.82 -18.99
C HIS A 692 -1.49 -8.20 -19.61
N LEU A 693 -1.44 -9.24 -18.78
CA LEU A 693 -1.55 -10.63 -19.20
C LEU A 693 -2.96 -10.99 -19.65
N GLY A 694 -3.98 -10.27 -19.16
CA GLY A 694 -5.37 -10.44 -19.59
C GLY A 694 -5.55 -10.33 -21.10
N TYR A 695 -4.88 -9.37 -21.74
CA TYR A 695 -4.90 -9.24 -23.19
C TYR A 695 -4.24 -10.40 -23.93
N PHE A 696 -3.13 -10.93 -23.41
CA PHE A 696 -2.48 -12.11 -23.99
C PHE A 696 -3.33 -13.36 -23.83
N MET A 697 -3.96 -13.56 -22.66
CA MET A 697 -4.90 -14.67 -22.46
C MET A 697 -6.11 -14.57 -23.38
N TYR A 698 -6.65 -13.36 -23.57
CA TYR A 698 -7.73 -13.11 -24.53
C TYR A 698 -7.31 -13.48 -25.96
N ALA A 699 -6.10 -13.10 -26.37
CA ALA A 699 -5.55 -13.47 -27.67
C ALA A 699 -5.30 -14.98 -27.82
N LEU A 700 -4.80 -15.62 -26.77
CA LEU A 700 -4.61 -17.07 -26.73
C LEU A 700 -5.95 -17.82 -26.79
N GLY A 701 -6.99 -17.33 -26.13
CA GLY A 701 -8.34 -17.91 -26.21
C GLY A 701 -8.88 -17.94 -27.64
N TYR A 702 -8.67 -16.87 -28.41
CA TYR A 702 -8.97 -16.86 -29.83
C TYR A 702 -8.08 -17.84 -30.63
N TYR A 703 -6.77 -17.70 -30.51
CA TYR A 703 -5.84 -18.41 -31.40
C TYR A 703 -5.85 -19.92 -31.17
N THR A 704 -5.91 -20.36 -29.91
CA THR A 704 -5.93 -21.79 -29.55
C THR A 704 -7.19 -22.52 -30.04
N LYS A 705 -8.33 -21.81 -30.12
CA LYS A 705 -9.58 -22.35 -30.68
C LYS A 705 -9.45 -22.72 -32.16
N TYR A 706 -8.79 -21.88 -32.95
CA TYR A 706 -8.64 -22.08 -34.40
C TYR A 706 -7.40 -22.90 -34.77
N TYR A 707 -6.39 -22.92 -33.91
CA TYR A 707 -5.10 -23.61 -34.14
C TYR A 707 -4.78 -24.60 -33.00
N PRO A 708 -5.60 -25.68 -32.83
CA PRO A 708 -5.47 -26.60 -31.70
C PRO A 708 -4.15 -27.40 -31.69
N SER A 709 -3.56 -27.68 -32.86
CA SER A 709 -2.26 -28.35 -32.94
C SER A 709 -1.14 -27.47 -32.38
N TRP A 710 -1.15 -26.17 -32.69
CA TRP A 710 -0.22 -25.19 -32.12
C TRP A 710 -0.42 -25.06 -30.61
N ALA A 711 -1.68 -25.02 -30.15
CA ALA A 711 -2.01 -24.98 -28.73
C ALA A 711 -1.45 -26.19 -27.96
N LYS A 712 -1.61 -27.39 -28.53
CA LYS A 712 -1.08 -28.63 -27.95
C LYS A 712 0.45 -28.61 -27.85
N ALA A 713 1.13 -28.13 -28.89
CA ALA A 713 2.59 -28.05 -28.91
C ALA A 713 3.16 -27.07 -27.87
N ASN A 714 2.40 -26.01 -27.54
CA ASN A 714 2.86 -24.91 -26.69
C ASN A 714 2.18 -24.87 -25.31
N ARG A 715 1.51 -25.95 -24.92
CA ARG A 715 0.65 -26.04 -23.72
C ARG A 715 1.31 -25.50 -22.45
N GLU A 716 2.54 -25.91 -22.16
CA GLU A 716 3.23 -25.52 -20.92
C GLU A 716 3.53 -24.02 -20.87
N ARG A 717 3.89 -23.41 -22.01
CA ARG A 717 4.14 -21.97 -22.11
C ARG A 717 2.86 -21.16 -21.93
N ILE A 718 1.76 -21.66 -22.48
CA ILE A 718 0.43 -21.06 -22.32
C ILE A 718 0.00 -21.08 -20.85
N LEU A 719 0.15 -22.24 -20.18
CA LEU A 719 -0.20 -22.37 -18.76
C LEU A 719 0.71 -21.58 -17.84
N PHE A 720 1.98 -21.43 -18.20
CA PHE A 720 2.92 -20.59 -17.47
C PHE A 720 2.43 -19.13 -17.39
N LEU A 721 1.84 -18.61 -18.46
CA LEU A 721 1.21 -17.29 -18.47
C LEU A 721 -0.09 -17.27 -17.65
N ALA A 722 -0.98 -18.24 -17.88
CA ALA A 722 -2.31 -18.28 -17.25
C ALA A 722 -2.26 -18.44 -15.72
N ARG A 723 -1.30 -19.21 -15.20
CA ARG A 723 -1.17 -19.51 -13.76
C ARG A 723 -0.81 -18.28 -12.92
N ASP A 724 -0.19 -17.27 -13.52
CA ASP A 724 0.23 -16.09 -12.76
C ASP A 724 -0.93 -15.26 -12.20
N VAL A 725 -2.02 -15.16 -12.99
CA VAL A 725 -3.23 -14.40 -12.64
C VAL A 725 -4.40 -15.30 -12.29
N GLY A 726 -4.38 -16.55 -12.74
CA GLY A 726 -5.53 -17.44 -12.79
C GLY A 726 -5.28 -18.87 -12.32
N ASN A 727 -4.28 -19.14 -11.48
CA ASN A 727 -4.02 -20.49 -10.97
C ASN A 727 -5.28 -21.08 -10.29
N PRO A 728 -5.80 -22.24 -10.74
CA PRO A 728 -7.01 -22.83 -10.20
C PRO A 728 -6.78 -23.78 -9.01
N SER A 729 -5.53 -24.06 -8.60
CA SER A 729 -5.25 -25.09 -7.58
C SER A 729 -4.19 -24.72 -6.54
N TYR A 730 -4.54 -24.86 -5.26
CA TYR A 730 -3.62 -24.73 -4.12
C TYR A 730 -2.52 -25.81 -4.11
N ARG A 731 -2.64 -26.84 -4.95
CA ARG A 731 -1.61 -27.87 -5.13
C ARG A 731 -0.43 -27.39 -5.97
N ASP A 732 -0.62 -26.32 -6.73
CA ASP A 732 0.47 -25.68 -7.44
C ASP A 732 1.30 -24.83 -6.49
N THR A 733 2.54 -25.24 -6.26
CA THR A 733 3.48 -24.56 -5.35
C THR A 733 4.24 -23.41 -6.00
N HIS A 734 4.01 -23.14 -7.30
CA HIS A 734 4.79 -22.14 -8.06
C HIS A 734 4.05 -20.81 -8.22
N PHE A 735 2.72 -20.80 -8.16
CA PHE A 735 1.90 -19.60 -8.31
C PHE A 735 0.82 -19.56 -7.25
N PRO A 736 0.48 -18.39 -6.69
CA PRO A 736 -0.65 -18.24 -5.79
C PRO A 736 -1.98 -18.44 -6.52
N ILE A 737 -3.02 -18.85 -5.80
CA ILE A 737 -4.40 -18.92 -6.31
C ILE A 737 -4.88 -17.52 -6.68
N VAL A 738 -5.31 -17.35 -7.94
CA VAL A 738 -5.87 -16.10 -8.51
C VAL A 738 -5.27 -14.81 -7.92
N ARG A 739 -3.96 -14.60 -8.11
CA ARG A 739 -3.12 -13.58 -7.42
C ARG A 739 -3.79 -12.24 -7.11
N HIS A 740 -4.47 -11.66 -8.09
CA HIS A 740 -5.06 -10.33 -7.99
C HIS A 740 -6.46 -10.31 -7.38
N LYS A 741 -7.15 -11.45 -7.33
CA LYS A 741 -8.54 -11.52 -6.88
C LYS A 741 -8.64 -11.50 -5.36
N ASP A 742 -9.37 -10.53 -4.83
CA ASP A 742 -9.87 -10.59 -3.45
C ASP A 742 -11.28 -11.16 -3.46
N THR A 743 -11.41 -12.45 -3.16
CA THR A 743 -12.72 -13.14 -3.25
C THR A 743 -13.75 -12.65 -2.22
N PHE A 744 -13.33 -11.95 -1.16
CA PHE A 744 -14.25 -11.36 -0.18
C PHE A 744 -14.70 -9.95 -0.58
N MET A 745 -13.83 -9.16 -1.20
CA MET A 745 -14.25 -7.89 -1.80
C MET A 745 -14.95 -8.11 -3.15
N GLY A 746 -14.71 -9.25 -3.77
CA GLY A 746 -15.26 -9.72 -5.04
C GLY A 746 -14.65 -9.07 -6.28
N PHE A 747 -13.70 -8.15 -6.11
CA PHE A 747 -12.96 -7.48 -7.18
C PHE A 747 -11.44 -7.65 -7.01
N SER A 748 -10.68 -7.23 -8.03
CA SER A 748 -9.22 -7.40 -8.08
C SER A 748 -8.45 -6.23 -7.46
N TRP A 749 -7.20 -6.47 -7.06
CA TRP A 749 -6.28 -5.41 -6.67
C TRP A 749 -5.11 -5.34 -7.65
N ALA A 750 -4.80 -4.12 -8.07
CA ALA A 750 -3.74 -3.84 -9.04
C ALA A 750 -2.38 -3.75 -8.36
N THR A 751 -2.31 -3.15 -7.17
CA THR A 751 -1.07 -3.05 -6.39
C THR A 751 -0.53 -4.44 -6.01
N GLY A 752 0.73 -4.69 -6.36
CA GLY A 752 1.52 -5.84 -5.93
C GLY A 752 2.38 -5.56 -4.70
N VAL A 753 3.65 -5.96 -4.75
CA VAL A 753 4.61 -5.88 -3.66
C VAL A 753 5.19 -4.46 -3.55
N GLY A 754 4.73 -3.69 -2.57
CA GLY A 754 5.26 -2.36 -2.28
C GLY A 754 4.66 -1.72 -1.01
N PRO A 755 5.22 -0.59 -0.53
CA PRO A 755 4.61 0.16 0.57
C PRO A 755 3.35 0.88 0.09
N GLY A 756 2.28 0.85 0.88
CA GLY A 756 1.04 1.57 0.60
C GLY A 756 -0.20 0.73 0.89
N THR A 757 -1.36 1.30 0.59
CA THR A 757 -2.64 0.57 0.54
C THR A 757 -2.81 -0.08 -0.82
N ARG A 758 -3.54 -1.21 -0.88
CA ARG A 758 -3.95 -1.78 -2.16
C ARG A 758 -4.88 -0.80 -2.90
N GLN A 759 -4.78 -0.79 -4.22
CA GLN A 759 -5.63 0.03 -5.07
C GLN A 759 -5.95 -0.67 -6.39
N GLU A 760 -7.08 -0.30 -6.99
CA GLU A 760 -7.56 -0.81 -8.26
C GLU A 760 -8.20 0.36 -9.02
N GLU A 761 -7.82 0.53 -10.29
CA GLU A 761 -8.31 1.60 -11.15
C GLU A 761 -9.19 1.03 -12.26
N SER A 762 -8.60 0.36 -13.26
CA SER A 762 -9.31 -0.13 -14.44
C SER A 762 -9.98 -1.48 -14.19
N ALA A 763 -11.15 -1.43 -13.57
CA ALA A 763 -11.90 -2.65 -13.29
C ALA A 763 -12.37 -3.38 -14.56
N SER A 764 -12.47 -2.68 -15.70
CA SER A 764 -12.73 -3.30 -17.00
C SER A 764 -11.55 -4.08 -17.56
N GLU A 765 -10.30 -3.70 -17.28
CA GLU A 765 -9.13 -4.51 -17.62
C GLU A 765 -9.02 -5.75 -16.72
N ALA A 766 -9.43 -5.67 -15.45
CA ALA A 766 -9.61 -6.85 -14.60
C ALA A 766 -10.69 -7.81 -15.13
N ILE A 767 -11.83 -7.28 -15.58
CA ILE A 767 -12.87 -8.08 -16.26
C ILE A 767 -12.32 -8.74 -17.54
N ASN A 768 -11.56 -8.01 -18.35
CA ASN A 768 -10.91 -8.55 -19.54
C ASN A 768 -9.92 -9.68 -19.21
N CYS A 769 -9.20 -9.59 -18.09
CA CYS A 769 -8.34 -10.66 -17.61
C CYS A 769 -9.08 -11.97 -17.42
N TYR A 770 -10.17 -11.97 -16.64
CA TYR A 770 -10.90 -13.20 -16.36
C TYR A 770 -11.74 -13.68 -17.55
N HIS A 771 -12.18 -12.77 -18.43
CA HIS A 771 -12.73 -13.17 -19.73
C HIS A 771 -11.69 -13.86 -20.61
N GLY A 772 -10.48 -13.30 -20.67
CA GLY A 772 -9.35 -13.91 -21.37
C GLY A 772 -8.98 -15.29 -20.81
N LEU A 773 -8.99 -15.45 -19.48
CA LEU A 773 -8.76 -16.74 -18.82
C LEU A 773 -9.86 -17.76 -19.15
N ALA A 774 -11.13 -17.33 -19.13
CA ALA A 774 -12.27 -18.17 -19.53
C ALA A 774 -12.15 -18.60 -21.00
N ALA A 775 -11.85 -17.66 -21.89
CA ALA A 775 -11.67 -17.90 -23.32
C ALA A 775 -10.49 -18.82 -23.61
N LEU A 776 -9.40 -18.69 -22.85
CA LEU A 776 -8.27 -19.59 -22.93
C LEU A 776 -8.66 -21.02 -22.56
N GLY A 777 -9.36 -21.20 -21.45
CA GLY A 777 -9.87 -22.50 -21.02
C GLY A 777 -10.80 -23.11 -22.07
N PHE A 778 -11.73 -22.32 -22.61
CA PHE A 778 -12.66 -22.74 -23.67
C PHE A 778 -11.91 -23.16 -24.95
N GLY A 779 -11.00 -22.32 -25.46
CA GLY A 779 -10.24 -22.58 -26.69
C GLY A 779 -9.30 -23.78 -26.59
N THR A 780 -8.73 -24.01 -25.41
CA THR A 780 -7.84 -25.16 -25.13
C THR A 780 -8.56 -26.40 -24.60
N LYS A 781 -9.87 -26.32 -24.35
CA LYS A 781 -10.69 -27.36 -23.69
C LYS A 781 -10.18 -27.74 -22.30
N MET A 782 -9.60 -26.79 -21.56
CA MET A 782 -9.14 -26.98 -20.18
C MET A 782 -10.21 -26.53 -19.20
N ALA A 783 -11.08 -27.47 -18.80
CA ALA A 783 -12.25 -27.18 -17.98
C ALA A 783 -11.94 -26.42 -16.67
N SER A 784 -10.86 -26.75 -15.96
CA SER A 784 -10.51 -26.07 -14.71
C SER A 784 -10.12 -24.59 -14.91
N VAL A 785 -9.46 -24.28 -16.03
CA VAL A 785 -9.07 -22.91 -16.39
C VAL A 785 -10.30 -22.12 -16.84
N GLU A 786 -11.15 -22.74 -17.66
CA GLU A 786 -12.40 -22.13 -18.13
C GLU A 786 -13.32 -21.80 -16.95
N GLN A 787 -13.55 -22.76 -16.06
CA GLN A 787 -14.43 -22.62 -14.91
C GLN A 787 -13.90 -21.57 -13.93
N MET A 788 -12.59 -21.54 -13.66
CA MET A 788 -11.98 -20.50 -12.84
C MET A 788 -12.16 -19.12 -13.47
N GLY A 789 -11.87 -18.98 -14.77
CA GLY A 789 -12.07 -17.74 -15.51
C GLY A 789 -13.53 -17.25 -15.47
N ARG A 790 -14.50 -18.11 -15.79
CA ARG A 790 -15.93 -17.77 -15.77
C ARG A 790 -16.41 -17.35 -14.38
N LEU A 791 -15.97 -18.05 -13.33
CA LEU A 791 -16.35 -17.74 -11.95
C LEU A 791 -15.78 -16.41 -11.47
N MET A 792 -14.48 -16.17 -11.70
CA MET A 792 -13.84 -14.91 -11.31
C MET A 792 -14.39 -13.72 -12.10
N LEU A 793 -14.70 -13.93 -13.39
CA LEU A 793 -15.35 -12.96 -14.28
C LEU A 793 -16.72 -12.55 -13.73
N ALA A 794 -17.57 -13.52 -13.39
CA ALA A 794 -18.91 -13.26 -12.86
C ALA A 794 -18.86 -12.46 -11.55
N GLN A 795 -17.94 -12.84 -10.64
CA GLN A 795 -17.77 -12.12 -9.38
C GLN A 795 -17.22 -10.71 -9.60
N GLU A 796 -16.26 -10.53 -10.51
CA GLU A 796 -15.70 -9.21 -10.85
C GLU A 796 -16.80 -8.29 -11.40
N ILE A 797 -17.61 -8.77 -12.34
CA ILE A 797 -18.76 -8.01 -12.89
C ILE A 797 -19.74 -7.61 -11.78
N ALA A 798 -20.08 -8.53 -10.88
CA ALA A 798 -20.99 -8.23 -9.77
C ALA A 798 -20.44 -7.12 -8.87
N SER A 799 -19.17 -7.22 -8.47
CA SER A 799 -18.52 -6.21 -7.63
C SER A 799 -18.29 -4.88 -8.35
N VAL A 800 -17.96 -4.88 -9.64
CA VAL A 800 -17.81 -3.64 -10.43
C VAL A 800 -19.12 -2.87 -10.52
N ARG A 801 -20.24 -3.57 -10.73
CA ARG A 801 -21.57 -2.95 -10.71
C ARG A 801 -21.90 -2.34 -9.34
N GLU A 802 -21.35 -2.88 -8.26
CA GLU A 802 -21.58 -2.37 -6.90
C GLU A 802 -20.64 -1.27 -6.44
N TYR A 803 -19.37 -1.29 -6.85
CA TYR A 803 -18.35 -0.42 -6.26
C TYR A 803 -17.78 0.61 -7.24
N TRP A 804 -17.81 0.35 -8.54
CA TRP A 804 -17.35 1.29 -9.56
C TRP A 804 -18.46 2.08 -10.22
N GLN A 805 -19.67 1.53 -10.23
CA GLN A 805 -20.81 2.11 -10.93
C GLN A 805 -21.84 2.60 -9.93
N VAL A 806 -22.11 3.90 -9.96
CA VAL A 806 -23.15 4.47 -9.10
C VAL A 806 -24.48 4.31 -9.79
N ARG A 807 -25.25 3.32 -9.35
CA ARG A 807 -26.52 2.87 -9.91
C ARG A 807 -27.68 3.27 -9.00
N PRO A 808 -28.93 3.28 -9.49
CA PRO A 808 -30.08 3.67 -8.67
C PRO A 808 -30.20 2.91 -7.35
N HIS A 809 -29.91 1.60 -7.33
CA HIS A 809 -30.08 0.76 -6.15
C HIS A 809 -28.96 0.94 -5.10
N ASN A 810 -27.76 1.35 -5.51
CA ASN A 810 -26.61 1.52 -4.62
C ASN A 810 -26.18 2.99 -4.44
N LEU A 811 -26.96 3.94 -4.98
CA LEU A 811 -26.71 5.38 -4.94
C LEU A 811 -26.34 5.88 -3.54
N HIS A 812 -27.05 5.39 -2.50
CA HIS A 812 -26.85 5.79 -1.11
C HIS A 812 -25.55 5.29 -0.48
N HIS A 813 -24.85 4.34 -1.10
CA HIS A 813 -23.55 3.87 -0.65
C HIS A 813 -22.42 4.87 -0.99
N PHE A 814 -22.67 5.81 -1.90
CA PHE A 814 -21.66 6.74 -2.40
C PHE A 814 -21.83 8.15 -1.84
N PRO A 815 -20.75 8.92 -1.68
CA PRO A 815 -20.83 10.34 -1.33
C PRO A 815 -21.51 11.16 -2.45
N PRO A 816 -22.12 12.32 -2.14
CA PRO A 816 -22.88 13.13 -3.10
C PRO A 816 -22.14 13.47 -4.40
N THR A 817 -20.81 13.65 -4.32
CA THR A 817 -19.97 13.87 -5.50
C THR A 817 -20.03 12.66 -6.44
N LEU A 818 -19.78 11.45 -5.95
CA LEU A 818 -19.80 10.25 -6.79
C LEU A 818 -21.21 9.93 -7.32
N GLN A 819 -22.25 10.21 -6.53
CA GLN A 819 -23.65 10.16 -6.99
C GLN A 819 -23.91 11.03 -8.23
N THR A 820 -23.23 12.17 -8.33
CA THR A 820 -23.38 13.09 -9.48
C THR A 820 -22.64 12.59 -10.73
N TYR A 821 -21.49 11.95 -10.55
CA TYR A 821 -20.64 11.51 -11.66
C TYR A 821 -21.04 10.15 -12.22
N GLY A 822 -21.69 9.29 -11.41
CA GLY A 822 -22.17 7.99 -11.88
C GLY A 822 -21.10 6.89 -11.92
N VAL A 823 -19.85 7.21 -11.59
CA VAL A 823 -18.68 6.33 -11.73
C VAL A 823 -17.59 6.67 -10.73
N VAL A 824 -16.88 5.65 -10.25
CA VAL A 824 -15.66 5.76 -9.43
C VAL A 824 -14.44 5.60 -10.35
N GLY A 825 -13.42 6.45 -10.15
CA GLY A 825 -12.18 6.37 -10.93
C GLY A 825 -11.24 5.31 -10.40
N GLN A 826 -11.06 5.26 -9.09
CA GLN A 826 -10.16 4.33 -8.44
C GLN A 826 -10.67 4.00 -7.03
N ILE A 827 -10.46 2.76 -6.58
CA ILE A 827 -10.67 2.34 -5.20
C ILE A 827 -9.31 2.10 -4.55
N GLY A 828 -9.13 2.63 -3.34
CA GLY A 828 -8.05 2.25 -2.43
C GLY A 828 -8.63 1.68 -1.14
N GLU A 829 -7.80 1.04 -0.32
CA GLU A 829 -8.27 0.50 0.97
C GLU A 829 -8.86 1.61 1.86
N GLY A 830 -10.19 1.58 2.01
CA GLY A 830 -10.94 2.55 2.80
C GLY A 830 -11.22 3.89 2.10
N SER A 831 -11.04 3.99 0.77
CA SER A 831 -11.26 5.25 0.04
C SER A 831 -11.75 5.04 -1.39
N PHE A 832 -12.60 5.96 -1.85
CA PHE A 832 -12.99 6.11 -3.25
C PHE A 832 -12.36 7.37 -3.82
N TYR A 833 -11.82 7.28 -5.03
CA TYR A 833 -11.22 8.39 -5.75
C TYR A 833 -11.98 8.65 -7.05
N LEU A 834 -12.13 9.94 -7.37
CA LEU A 834 -12.77 10.40 -8.60
C LEU A 834 -11.75 10.60 -9.74
N TYR A 835 -10.46 10.55 -9.45
CA TYR A 835 -9.40 10.74 -10.46
C TYR A 835 -8.81 9.41 -10.92
N THR A 836 -8.05 9.47 -12.01
CA THR A 836 -7.24 8.38 -12.57
C THR A 836 -5.76 8.68 -12.41
N LEU A 837 -4.90 7.67 -12.28
CA LEU A 837 -3.44 7.81 -12.06
C LEU A 837 -2.69 8.31 -13.30
N ASP A 838 -3.29 8.25 -14.48
CA ASP A 838 -2.78 8.95 -15.65
C ASP A 838 -2.93 10.47 -15.44
N TRP A 839 -1.80 11.17 -15.24
CA TRP A 839 -1.77 12.62 -15.02
C TRP A 839 -2.38 13.42 -16.19
N ALA A 840 -2.53 12.81 -17.37
CA ALA A 840 -3.28 13.40 -18.49
C ALA A 840 -4.82 13.32 -18.32
N CYS A 841 -5.31 12.66 -17.26
CA CYS A 841 -6.71 12.33 -17.02
C CYS A 841 -7.25 12.78 -15.63
N ASP A 842 -6.44 13.49 -14.82
CA ASP A 842 -6.90 14.07 -13.53
C ASP A 842 -8.05 15.10 -13.73
N PRO A 843 -9.27 14.86 -13.18
CA PRO A 843 -10.42 15.77 -13.27
C PRO A 843 -10.25 17.06 -12.44
N ASN A 844 -9.32 17.09 -11.47
CA ASN A 844 -9.06 18.30 -10.66
C ASN A 844 -8.35 19.39 -11.45
N TRP A 845 -7.74 19.04 -12.59
CA TRP A 845 -6.98 19.99 -13.40
C TRP A 845 -7.76 20.50 -14.61
N PHE A 846 -8.78 19.78 -15.12
CA PHE A 846 -9.61 20.25 -16.25
C PHE A 846 -10.99 19.55 -16.36
N PRO A 847 -12.09 20.29 -16.64
CA PRO A 847 -13.43 19.72 -16.91
C PRO A 847 -13.54 18.85 -18.18
N MET A 848 -12.45 18.65 -18.93
CA MET A 848 -12.42 17.88 -20.18
C MET A 848 -11.98 16.41 -20.03
N ARG A 849 -11.66 15.97 -18.81
CA ARG A 849 -11.10 14.62 -18.56
C ARG A 849 -12.11 13.61 -18.02
N HIS A 850 -13.38 14.02 -17.93
CA HIS A 850 -14.55 13.17 -17.64
C HIS A 850 -14.71 11.96 -18.57
N ALA A 851 -14.30 12.08 -19.85
CA ALA A 851 -14.34 10.96 -20.79
C ALA A 851 -13.36 9.84 -20.40
N CYS A 852 -12.21 10.20 -19.82
CA CYS A 852 -11.22 9.25 -19.36
C CYS A 852 -11.73 8.47 -18.15
N LEU A 853 -12.45 9.14 -17.24
CA LEU A 853 -13.07 8.51 -16.08
C LEU A 853 -14.04 7.39 -16.48
N VAL A 854 -14.91 7.65 -17.46
CA VAL A 854 -15.82 6.61 -17.99
C VAL A 854 -15.07 5.60 -18.85
N GLY A 855 -14.11 6.07 -19.64
CA GLY A 855 -13.37 5.25 -20.59
C GLY A 855 -12.48 4.21 -19.94
N ILE A 856 -11.79 4.55 -18.85
CA ILE A 856 -10.91 3.61 -18.14
C ILE A 856 -11.68 2.46 -17.47
N GLN A 857 -12.98 2.67 -17.20
CA GLN A 857 -13.91 1.65 -16.70
C GLN A 857 -14.69 0.94 -17.82
N SER A 858 -14.39 1.26 -19.08
CA SER A 858 -15.05 0.70 -20.27
C SER A 858 -14.07 -0.05 -21.18
N ILE A 859 -12.77 0.24 -21.10
CA ILE A 859 -11.75 -0.36 -21.96
C ILE A 859 -11.22 -1.68 -21.38
N PRO A 860 -11.00 -2.72 -22.20
CA PRO A 860 -11.41 -2.86 -23.60
C PRO A 860 -12.89 -3.20 -23.75
N ILE A 861 -13.50 -2.77 -24.86
CA ILE A 861 -14.84 -3.21 -25.25
C ILE A 861 -14.75 -4.60 -25.91
N THR A 862 -15.28 -5.61 -25.23
CA THR A 862 -15.25 -7.02 -25.66
C THR A 862 -16.67 -7.60 -25.74
N ALA A 863 -16.79 -8.90 -26.00
CA ALA A 863 -18.09 -9.58 -26.06
C ALA A 863 -18.85 -9.55 -24.72
N VAL A 864 -18.13 -9.42 -23.60
CA VAL A 864 -18.73 -9.41 -22.25
C VAL A 864 -19.11 -8.01 -21.77
N SER A 865 -18.72 -6.92 -22.46
CA SER A 865 -19.02 -5.54 -22.06
C SER A 865 -20.50 -5.27 -21.80
N LYS A 866 -21.40 -5.99 -22.48
CA LYS A 866 -22.85 -5.90 -22.26
C LYS A 866 -23.31 -6.26 -20.85
N TYR A 867 -22.51 -6.97 -20.05
CA TYR A 867 -22.89 -7.41 -18.70
C TYR A 867 -22.71 -6.33 -17.62
N TRP A 868 -21.90 -5.29 -17.86
CA TRP A 868 -21.72 -4.18 -16.93
C TRP A 868 -21.94 -2.80 -17.55
N MET A 869 -21.81 -2.65 -18.88
CA MET A 869 -22.13 -1.43 -19.61
C MET A 869 -23.59 -1.46 -20.11
N ASP A 870 -24.52 -1.57 -19.15
CA ASP A 870 -25.95 -1.71 -19.40
C ASP A 870 -26.69 -0.36 -19.38
N LYS A 871 -28.01 -0.42 -19.62
CA LYS A 871 -28.89 0.75 -19.64
C LYS A 871 -28.88 1.54 -18.32
N ASP A 872 -28.83 0.85 -17.18
CA ASP A 872 -28.87 1.50 -15.87
C ASP A 872 -27.61 2.34 -15.65
N TRP A 873 -26.43 1.79 -15.97
CA TRP A 873 -25.20 2.58 -15.88
C TRP A 873 -25.14 3.68 -16.94
N ALA A 874 -25.63 3.42 -18.16
CA ALA A 874 -25.73 4.42 -19.22
C ALA A 874 -26.49 5.67 -18.76
N VAL A 875 -27.59 5.49 -18.00
CA VAL A 875 -28.34 6.60 -17.40
C VAL A 875 -27.49 7.31 -16.34
N SER A 876 -26.82 6.56 -15.46
CA SER A 876 -25.98 7.13 -14.39
C SER A 876 -24.84 8.01 -14.92
N VAL A 877 -24.15 7.60 -15.99
CA VAL A 877 -23.02 8.36 -16.55
C VAL A 877 -23.43 9.38 -17.61
N SER A 878 -24.71 9.46 -17.98
CA SER A 878 -25.19 10.36 -19.04
C SER A 878 -24.79 11.82 -18.82
N LYS A 879 -24.83 12.28 -17.56
CA LYS A 879 -24.47 13.65 -17.17
C LYS A 879 -22.97 13.91 -17.34
N VAL A 880 -22.12 13.04 -16.82
CA VAL A 880 -20.65 13.17 -16.92
C VAL A 880 -20.17 13.01 -18.36
N CYS A 881 -20.79 12.13 -19.14
CA CYS A 881 -20.56 12.00 -20.57
C CYS A 881 -20.99 13.27 -21.33
N GLY A 882 -22.12 13.87 -20.96
CA GLY A 882 -22.57 15.15 -21.52
C GLY A 882 -21.56 16.27 -21.29
N TRP A 883 -21.00 16.35 -20.07
CA TRP A 883 -19.91 17.29 -19.77
C TRP A 883 -18.62 16.99 -20.52
N ALA A 884 -18.28 15.71 -20.70
CA ALA A 884 -17.10 15.32 -21.45
C ALA A 884 -17.18 15.69 -22.93
N LEU A 885 -18.36 15.53 -23.53
CA LEU A 885 -18.64 15.84 -24.94
C LEU A 885 -18.88 17.33 -25.19
N ASN A 886 -19.36 18.06 -24.18
CA ASN A 886 -19.50 19.52 -24.20
C ASN A 886 -18.90 20.16 -22.93
N PRO A 887 -17.57 20.35 -22.87
CA PRO A 887 -16.89 20.86 -21.68
C PRO A 887 -17.36 22.24 -21.21
N THR A 888 -17.91 23.05 -22.10
CA THR A 888 -18.44 24.38 -21.74
C THR A 888 -19.66 24.29 -20.82
N SER A 889 -20.37 23.16 -20.84
CA SER A 889 -21.53 22.88 -19.98
C SER A 889 -21.16 22.29 -18.61
N ALA A 890 -19.88 21.99 -18.37
CA ALA A 890 -19.42 21.41 -17.12
C ALA A 890 -19.44 22.45 -15.97
N PRO A 891 -19.78 22.06 -14.74
CA PRO A 891 -19.65 22.94 -13.57
C PRO A 891 -18.23 23.49 -13.43
N GLY A 892 -18.09 24.79 -13.22
CA GLY A 892 -16.78 25.45 -13.09
C GLY A 892 -16.05 25.73 -14.41
N SER A 893 -16.66 25.46 -15.57
CA SER A 893 -16.08 25.77 -16.90
C SER A 893 -15.76 27.26 -17.10
N ASN A 894 -16.46 28.14 -16.38
CA ASN A 894 -16.24 29.59 -16.35
C ASN A 894 -14.98 30.02 -15.60
N LEU A 895 -14.38 29.14 -14.79
CA LEU A 895 -13.15 29.38 -14.03
C LEU A 895 -11.90 28.96 -14.80
N VAL A 896 -12.06 28.34 -15.96
CA VAL A 896 -10.97 27.82 -16.79
C VAL A 896 -10.80 28.72 -18.01
N ASP A 897 -9.56 29.05 -18.33
CA ASP A 897 -9.21 29.73 -19.56
C ASP A 897 -9.66 28.87 -20.77
N LYS A 898 -10.66 29.37 -21.50
CA LYS A 898 -11.26 28.66 -22.64
C LYS A 898 -10.24 28.37 -23.76
N SER A 899 -9.16 29.15 -23.86
CA SER A 899 -8.09 28.91 -24.83
C SER A 899 -7.22 27.70 -24.47
N LYS A 900 -7.25 27.28 -23.19
CA LYS A 900 -6.59 26.06 -22.70
C LYS A 900 -7.46 24.82 -22.78
N LEU A 901 -8.70 24.94 -23.28
CA LEU A 901 -9.57 23.81 -23.58
C LEU A 901 -9.06 23.10 -24.85
N THR A 902 -7.99 22.31 -24.73
CA THR A 902 -7.54 21.38 -25.77
C THR A 902 -8.62 20.31 -26.01
N PRO A 903 -8.98 19.99 -27.26
CA PRO A 903 -9.94 18.93 -27.53
C PRO A 903 -9.51 17.62 -26.85
N VAL A 904 -10.47 16.94 -26.22
CA VAL A 904 -10.33 15.56 -25.74
C VAL A 904 -9.60 14.74 -26.81
N VAL A 905 -8.67 13.87 -26.42
CA VAL A 905 -8.18 12.83 -27.35
C VAL A 905 -9.43 12.12 -27.86
N LYS A 906 -9.81 12.34 -29.13
CA LYS A 906 -11.11 11.92 -29.68
C LYS A 906 -11.46 10.46 -29.34
N GLY A 907 -10.46 9.60 -29.17
CA GLY A 907 -10.60 8.25 -28.65
C GLY A 907 -11.33 8.10 -27.33
N TRP A 908 -11.12 8.96 -26.33
CA TRP A 908 -11.81 8.83 -25.03
C TRP A 908 -13.31 9.12 -25.11
N ALA A 909 -13.71 10.07 -25.96
CA ALA A 909 -15.11 10.38 -26.19
C ALA A 909 -15.87 9.21 -26.84
N ALA A 910 -15.18 8.32 -27.57
CA ALA A 910 -15.79 7.10 -28.10
C ALA A 910 -16.35 6.20 -26.98
N PHE A 911 -15.74 6.18 -25.79
CA PHE A 911 -16.24 5.42 -24.65
C PHE A 911 -17.46 6.07 -23.99
N CYS A 912 -17.53 7.39 -23.90
CA CYS A 912 -18.75 8.07 -23.47
C CYS A 912 -19.92 7.73 -24.39
N HIS A 913 -19.69 7.77 -25.71
CA HIS A 913 -20.66 7.37 -26.70
C HIS A 913 -21.04 5.89 -26.59
N ALA A 914 -20.08 4.99 -26.42
CA ALA A 914 -20.34 3.57 -26.24
C ALA A 914 -21.17 3.30 -24.97
N ALA A 915 -20.76 3.85 -23.82
CA ALA A 915 -21.43 3.69 -22.53
C ALA A 915 -22.86 4.23 -22.55
N THR A 916 -23.11 5.37 -23.21
CA THR A 916 -24.45 5.99 -23.28
C THR A 916 -25.32 5.45 -24.43
N SER A 917 -24.78 4.63 -25.31
CA SER A 917 -25.51 4.11 -26.48
C SER A 917 -26.77 3.30 -26.14
N HIS A 918 -26.83 2.75 -24.92
CA HIS A 918 -27.94 1.93 -24.43
C HIS A 918 -29.07 2.77 -23.80
N ALA A 919 -28.90 4.09 -23.64
CA ALA A 919 -29.89 4.95 -23.00
C ALA A 919 -31.15 5.14 -23.86
N SER A 920 -30.98 5.27 -25.19
CA SER A 920 -32.07 5.45 -26.16
C SER A 920 -31.61 5.13 -27.59
N ALA A 921 -32.56 4.92 -28.51
CA ALA A 921 -32.27 4.74 -29.94
C ALA A 921 -31.55 5.97 -30.55
N SER A 922 -31.87 7.18 -30.08
CA SER A 922 -31.19 8.40 -30.52
C SER A 922 -29.74 8.47 -30.04
N ALA A 923 -29.48 8.06 -28.79
CA ALA A 923 -28.12 7.98 -28.25
C ALA A 923 -27.28 6.92 -29.00
N GLN A 924 -27.89 5.77 -29.33
CA GLN A 924 -27.26 4.73 -30.14
C GLN A 924 -26.84 5.26 -31.52
N ALA A 925 -27.74 5.93 -32.23
CA ALA A 925 -27.45 6.50 -33.55
C ALA A 925 -26.35 7.57 -33.48
N ALA A 926 -26.39 8.45 -32.47
CA ALA A 926 -25.36 9.46 -32.24
C ALA A 926 -23.99 8.82 -31.95
N ALA A 927 -23.95 7.78 -31.12
CA ALA A 927 -22.73 7.04 -30.81
C ALA A 927 -22.13 6.37 -32.05
N ALA A 928 -22.95 5.70 -32.86
CA ALA A 928 -22.50 5.07 -34.09
C ALA A 928 -21.93 6.10 -35.08
N ASN A 929 -22.61 7.23 -35.25
CA ASN A 929 -22.15 8.31 -36.14
C ASN A 929 -20.82 8.92 -35.66
N TYR A 930 -20.66 9.11 -34.35
CA TYR A 930 -19.41 9.59 -33.77
C TYR A 930 -18.27 8.60 -34.04
N VAL A 931 -18.44 7.33 -33.68
CA VAL A 931 -17.40 6.30 -33.82
C VAL A 931 -16.94 6.16 -35.27
N LYS A 932 -17.86 6.21 -36.24
CA LYS A 932 -17.53 6.19 -37.68
C LYS A 932 -16.67 7.37 -38.15
N SER A 933 -16.73 8.50 -37.45
CA SER A 933 -16.01 9.72 -37.82
C SER A 933 -14.60 9.81 -37.23
N VAL A 934 -14.27 8.96 -36.24
CA VAL A 934 -12.97 8.98 -35.57
C VAL A 934 -11.99 8.05 -36.29
N PRO A 935 -10.84 8.57 -36.79
CA PRO A 935 -9.80 7.74 -37.36
C PRO A 935 -9.21 6.75 -36.33
N PHE A 936 -8.80 5.57 -36.77
CA PHE A 936 -8.23 4.51 -35.92
C PHE A 936 -7.05 5.02 -35.07
N ASN A 937 -6.12 5.77 -35.66
CA ASN A 937 -4.96 6.33 -34.95
C ASN A 937 -5.29 7.43 -33.93
N GLN A 938 -6.56 7.87 -33.85
CA GLN A 938 -7.06 8.79 -32.84
C GLN A 938 -7.86 8.09 -31.74
N LEU A 939 -8.11 6.78 -31.87
CA LEU A 939 -8.69 5.95 -30.82
C LEU A 939 -7.66 5.61 -29.74
N VAL A 940 -8.14 5.31 -28.53
CA VAL A 940 -7.27 4.83 -27.44
C VAL A 940 -6.73 3.45 -27.83
N PRO A 941 -5.41 3.18 -27.68
CA PRO A 941 -4.83 1.86 -27.97
C PRO A 941 -5.62 0.72 -27.31
N GLY A 942 -5.83 -0.37 -28.06
CA GLY A 942 -6.71 -1.48 -27.64
C GLY A 942 -8.18 -1.31 -28.05
N THR A 943 -8.55 -0.17 -28.63
CA THR A 943 -9.90 0.10 -29.15
C THR A 943 -9.92 0.02 -30.67
N THR A 944 -11.02 -0.45 -31.24
CA THR A 944 -11.22 -0.54 -32.69
C THR A 944 -12.58 0.02 -33.07
N THR A 945 -12.68 0.70 -34.21
CA THR A 945 -13.94 1.27 -34.72
C THR A 945 -15.00 0.17 -34.87
N SER A 946 -14.64 -0.92 -35.54
CA SER A 946 -15.52 -2.07 -35.79
C SER A 946 -15.95 -2.78 -34.51
N GLY A 947 -15.04 -3.00 -33.55
CA GLY A 947 -15.38 -3.57 -32.24
C GLY A 947 -16.38 -2.73 -31.45
N THR A 948 -16.19 -1.41 -31.43
CA THR A 948 -17.11 -0.49 -30.76
C THR A 948 -18.45 -0.38 -31.49
N LEU A 949 -18.47 -0.37 -32.82
CA LEU A 949 -19.71 -0.42 -33.60
C LEU A 949 -20.48 -1.72 -33.37
N LEU A 950 -19.79 -2.86 -33.26
CA LEU A 950 -20.44 -4.14 -32.98
C LEU A 950 -21.14 -4.12 -31.62
N PHE A 951 -20.50 -3.53 -30.62
CA PHE A 951 -21.11 -3.31 -29.30
C PHE A 951 -22.32 -2.35 -29.39
N ILE A 952 -22.17 -1.22 -30.08
CA ILE A 952 -23.24 -0.22 -30.22
C ILE A 952 -24.45 -0.77 -30.99
N TYR A 953 -24.26 -1.51 -32.08
CA TYR A 953 -25.39 -2.03 -32.86
C TYR A 953 -25.99 -3.30 -32.24
N GLY A 954 -25.17 -4.10 -31.55
CA GLY A 954 -25.60 -5.33 -30.90
C GLY A 954 -26.46 -5.15 -29.65
N SER A 955 -26.55 -3.94 -29.11
CA SER A 955 -27.23 -3.62 -27.86
C SER A 955 -28.75 -3.40 -27.96
N THR A 956 -29.35 -3.69 -29.12
CA THR A 956 -30.80 -3.50 -29.37
C THR A 956 -31.55 -4.79 -29.54
#